data_AF-A0A5S4H5N6-F1
#
_entry.id   AF-A0A5S4H5N6-F1
#
_cell.length_a   1.000
_cell.length_b   1.000
_cell.length_c   1.000
_cell.angle_alpha   90.00
_cell.angle_beta   90.00
_cell.angle_gamma   90.00
#
_symmetry.space_group_name_H-M   'P 1'
#
loop_
_entity.id
_entity.type
_entity.pdbx_description
1 polymer ?
#
loop_
_entity_poly.entity_id
_entity_poly.type
_entity_poly.pdbx_seq_one_letter_code
_entity_poly.pdbx_strand_id
1 'polypeptide(L)'
;MSKLNALSPDEEHGLTAGRTIARKRLDRRDPRIAVDELFSVDKAHRLWLSLPEGHRATRFLPTMMPTDYVEAFRVSSTDATGTKGSQALNFSHLPEPMGWELAWCIDQEVRAGKPVNPARLRSLVRGLTLATTEGSAAARSARSITAFSHLQWAREVRGAVLRAGIQKQHYSETIVLNSVKHIQDRLAVAYHDGEWWRLNIWNPQLDPRVPQRSHEPSGTHVANFSHLETPWLRQAAQWWLSTRLSSGTYAWSSVKSRLDHFKWFQWFIMQVKTAGPHLVDDIDELRPLMRGFRDDLRAHRVLHGPNKGKPLGKNQVRQPMVTLETFYRWMFDHRTEAAAVLDEPRWKLLTPRHTVLFAAEDKPRRINAKSADMVLEDDVVTAITAGCGLLAAPQGEGGLGDHQALHALMLLIRTGRRMSEVLMMDFEPISPLPTSLPQSTDSDQDLADEFVARMSFQETKIEHNDPATIPVDQEVVDIIRAQQRWVREFLADQGAPNGHQPPYLFVQTRQNRLGRLPYPAATFHSRLRELTERLAITDSTGRPVKISKTHKFRHTRATNLLNAGVPIHVVMRYLRHLSTDMTMHYAVTLSETEEREFLRYKKVTGDGRTIDFDDGDLFDLLHLQQRADRVLPNGWCMLPPRQTCSKGNACLPCSKFVTDTSHRHELERQRASTQDLIETRQAQFQARYGKPMGTDNIWLAGRLAETTALNKVLIALDQISVRDHGQMRAIRGAGAPDSPDLGGGA
;
A
#
# COMPACT_ATOMS: atom_id res chain seq x y z
N MET A 1 -1.15 -7.12 72.30
CA MET A 1 -1.36 -6.26 73.49
C MET A 1 -1.39 -4.81 73.04
N SER A 2 -2.39 -4.10 73.58
CA SER A 2 -2.84 -2.71 73.45
C SER A 2 -1.84 -1.55 73.17
N LYS A 3 -2.42 -0.46 72.64
CA LYS A 3 -2.06 1.00 72.70
C LYS A 3 -1.26 1.59 71.54
N LEU A 4 -1.85 2.46 70.69
CA LEU A 4 -2.17 3.91 70.83
C LEU A 4 -0.95 4.82 70.55
N ASN A 5 -1.01 5.61 69.47
CA ASN A 5 -0.88 7.07 69.49
C ASN A 5 -1.06 7.71 68.09
N ALA A 6 -1.59 8.92 68.08
CA ALA A 6 -1.97 9.72 66.93
C ALA A 6 -1.08 10.99 66.79
N LEU A 7 -1.15 11.61 65.59
CA LEU A 7 -0.73 12.99 65.20
C LEU A 7 0.78 13.18 64.93
N SER A 8 1.29 13.81 63.86
CA SER A 8 0.75 14.60 62.73
C SER A 8 1.85 14.70 61.60
N PRO A 9 1.85 15.66 60.64
CA PRO A 9 1.85 15.45 59.19
C PRO A 9 3.20 15.75 58.50
N ASP A 10 3.19 15.67 57.17
CA ASP A 10 4.26 16.00 56.21
C ASP A 10 5.36 14.93 56.05
N GLU A 11 5.23 14.12 55.00
CA GLU A 11 6.25 14.09 53.95
C GLU A 11 5.73 13.41 52.67
N GLU A 12 6.13 14.04 51.59
CA GLU A 12 5.88 13.78 50.18
C GLU A 12 6.17 12.34 49.69
N HIS A 13 5.52 12.04 48.54
CA HIS A 13 5.85 11.00 47.54
C HIS A 13 5.12 9.65 47.64
N GLY A 14 4.17 9.47 46.71
CA GLY A 14 3.51 8.18 46.46
C GLY A 14 2.61 8.16 45.23
N LEU A 15 2.97 8.86 44.15
CA LEU A 15 2.34 8.74 42.84
C LEU A 15 2.75 7.42 42.17
N THR A 16 2.11 6.30 42.51
CA THR A 16 2.09 5.09 41.66
C THR A 16 0.92 4.18 42.02
N ALA A 17 -0.31 4.61 41.75
CA ALA A 17 -1.41 3.67 41.58
C ALA A 17 -1.61 3.42 40.09
N GLY A 18 -0.87 2.44 39.56
CA GLY A 18 -1.05 1.92 38.22
C GLY A 18 -2.47 1.39 38.06
N ARG A 19 -3.38 2.21 37.50
CA ARG A 19 -4.66 1.75 36.99
C ARG A 19 -4.40 0.95 35.72
N THR A 20 -4.30 -0.37 35.91
CA THR A 20 -4.22 -1.39 34.86
C THR A 20 -5.34 -1.17 33.85
N ILE A 21 -4.96 -0.76 32.64
CA ILE A 21 -5.88 -0.55 31.52
C ILE A 21 -6.40 -1.93 31.08
N ALA A 22 -7.66 -2.24 31.41
CA ALA A 22 -8.39 -3.29 30.72
C ALA A 22 -8.41 -2.95 29.22
N ARG A 23 -7.74 -3.79 28.41
CA ARG A 23 -7.64 -3.59 26.97
C ARG A 23 -8.99 -3.84 26.30
N LYS A 24 -9.19 -3.16 25.17
CA LYS A 24 -10.29 -3.38 24.22
C LYS A 24 -11.64 -2.99 24.83
N ARG A 25 -11.96 -1.69 24.83
CA ARG A 25 -13.37 -1.28 24.65
C ARG A 25 -13.77 -1.74 23.24
N LEU A 26 -14.10 -3.03 23.14
CA LEU A 26 -14.80 -3.62 22.01
C LEU A 26 -16.07 -2.80 21.85
N ASP A 27 -16.17 -2.09 20.74
CA ASP A 27 -17.42 -1.64 20.14
C ASP A 27 -18.50 -1.22 21.16
N ARG A 28 -18.17 -0.24 22.02
CA ARG A 28 -19.22 0.58 22.59
C ARG A 28 -19.72 1.43 21.43
N ARG A 29 -20.66 0.90 20.64
CA ARG A 29 -21.60 1.77 19.92
C ARG A 29 -22.27 2.57 21.03
N ASP A 30 -21.86 3.82 21.19
CA ASP A 30 -22.67 4.82 21.85
C ASP A 30 -23.37 5.56 20.72
N PRO A 31 -24.58 5.12 20.33
CA PRO A 31 -25.35 5.86 19.36
C PRO A 31 -25.86 7.08 20.13
N ARG A 32 -25.37 8.28 19.80
CA ARG A 32 -25.95 9.51 20.35
C ARG A 32 -27.43 9.66 20.00
N ILE A 33 -27.89 8.91 19.01
CA ILE A 33 -29.32 8.69 18.82
C ILE A 33 -29.63 7.43 19.60
N ALA A 34 -30.33 7.55 20.73
CA ALA A 34 -30.81 6.38 21.44
C ALA A 34 -31.55 5.53 20.39
N VAL A 35 -31.11 4.28 20.19
CA VAL A 35 -31.60 3.46 19.06
C VAL A 35 -33.12 3.24 19.21
N ASP A 36 -33.59 3.33 20.44
CA ASP A 36 -34.98 3.39 20.88
C ASP A 36 -35.73 4.67 20.45
N GLU A 37 -35.06 5.81 20.31
CA GLU A 37 -35.64 7.08 19.83
C GLU A 37 -35.70 7.18 18.29
N LEU A 38 -34.99 6.30 17.58
CA LEU A 38 -34.97 6.30 16.10
C LEU A 38 -36.25 5.76 15.46
N PHE A 39 -37.03 4.97 16.20
CA PHE A 39 -38.16 4.25 15.63
C PHE A 39 -39.28 5.20 15.21
N SER A 40 -39.71 5.06 13.96
CA SER A 40 -40.93 5.65 13.44
C SER A 40 -41.67 4.59 12.65
N VAL A 41 -42.94 4.36 13.02
CA VAL A 41 -43.81 3.39 12.33
C VAL A 41 -43.94 3.75 10.85
N ASP A 42 -44.11 5.04 10.54
CA ASP A 42 -44.21 5.51 9.16
C ASP A 42 -42.93 5.26 8.36
N LYS A 43 -41.76 5.44 8.98
CA LYS A 43 -40.48 5.09 8.35
C LYS A 43 -40.37 3.60 8.13
N ALA A 44 -40.68 2.78 9.14
CA ALA A 44 -40.64 1.32 9.03
C ALA A 44 -41.54 0.83 7.88
N HIS A 45 -42.73 1.41 7.76
CA HIS A 45 -43.66 1.13 6.67
C HIS A 45 -43.11 1.59 5.31
N ARG A 46 -42.47 2.77 5.23
CA ARG A 46 -41.77 3.20 4.00
C ARG A 46 -40.63 2.26 3.60
N LEU A 47 -39.87 1.74 4.56
CA LEU A 47 -38.84 0.72 4.28
C LEU A 47 -39.47 -0.54 3.68
N TRP A 48 -40.59 -1.00 4.23
CA TRP A 48 -41.35 -2.11 3.66
C TRP A 48 -41.83 -1.84 2.24
N LEU A 49 -42.41 -0.67 1.99
CA LEU A 49 -42.87 -0.27 0.65
C LEU A 49 -41.72 -0.07 -0.35
N SER A 50 -40.49 0.19 0.11
CA SER A 50 -39.32 0.28 -0.78
C SER A 50 -38.89 -1.07 -1.36
N LEU A 51 -39.41 -2.19 -0.83
CA LEU A 51 -39.15 -3.53 -1.32
C LEU A 51 -39.97 -3.82 -2.59
N PRO A 52 -39.45 -4.61 -3.55
CA PRO A 52 -40.21 -5.15 -4.66
C PRO A 52 -41.35 -6.03 -4.14
N GLU A 53 -42.45 -6.11 -4.90
CA GLU A 53 -43.66 -6.80 -4.45
C GLU A 53 -43.40 -8.26 -4.03
N GLY A 54 -42.57 -9.00 -4.80
CA GLY A 54 -42.19 -10.38 -4.46
C GLY A 54 -41.32 -10.52 -3.20
N HIS A 55 -40.66 -9.45 -2.75
CA HIS A 55 -39.84 -9.43 -1.53
C HIS A 55 -40.62 -8.96 -0.29
N ARG A 56 -41.83 -8.40 -0.46
CA ARG A 56 -42.72 -7.96 0.63
C ARG A 56 -43.47 -9.13 1.26
N ALA A 57 -42.72 -10.06 1.87
CA ALA A 57 -43.28 -11.19 2.61
C ALA A 57 -42.59 -11.40 3.96
N THR A 58 -43.33 -11.95 4.92
CA THR A 58 -42.79 -12.38 6.24
C THR A 58 -42.58 -13.89 6.33
N ARG A 59 -42.97 -14.61 5.27
CA ARG A 59 -42.83 -16.05 5.11
C ARG A 59 -42.24 -16.37 3.75
N PHE A 60 -41.01 -16.84 3.74
CA PHE A 60 -40.32 -17.33 2.55
C PHE A 60 -40.19 -18.85 2.63
N LEU A 61 -40.96 -19.55 1.79
CA LEU A 61 -40.77 -20.98 1.54
C LEU A 61 -39.96 -21.15 0.25
N PRO A 62 -39.20 -22.24 0.07
CA PRO A 62 -38.39 -22.45 -1.14
C PRO A 62 -39.19 -22.31 -2.45
N THR A 63 -40.47 -22.68 -2.45
CA THR A 63 -41.36 -22.62 -3.62
C THR A 63 -41.94 -21.23 -3.91
N MET A 64 -41.89 -20.30 -2.95
CA MET A 64 -42.46 -18.95 -3.06
C MET A 64 -41.38 -17.86 -3.01
N MET A 65 -40.11 -18.26 -2.87
CA MET A 65 -39.00 -17.35 -2.71
C MET A 65 -38.60 -16.79 -4.08
N PRO A 66 -38.40 -15.47 -4.20
CA PRO A 66 -37.88 -14.87 -5.43
C PRO A 66 -36.53 -15.48 -5.84
N THR A 67 -36.27 -15.56 -7.16
CA THR A 67 -35.09 -16.27 -7.71
C THR A 67 -33.78 -15.75 -7.12
N ASP A 68 -33.65 -14.43 -6.96
CA ASP A 68 -32.47 -13.80 -6.36
C ASP A 68 -32.28 -14.15 -4.88
N TYR A 69 -33.37 -14.37 -4.14
CA TYR A 69 -33.33 -14.86 -2.77
C TYR A 69 -32.97 -16.34 -2.71
N VAL A 70 -33.48 -17.19 -3.62
CA VAL A 70 -33.14 -18.62 -3.69
C VAL A 70 -31.62 -18.81 -3.84
N GLU A 71 -30.99 -18.03 -4.71
CA GLU A 71 -29.54 -18.04 -4.90
C GLU A 71 -28.76 -17.49 -3.70
N ALA A 72 -29.31 -16.47 -3.03
CA ALA A 72 -28.65 -15.83 -1.89
C ALA A 72 -28.76 -16.62 -0.58
N PHE A 73 -29.87 -17.32 -0.35
CA PHE A 73 -30.14 -18.11 0.86
C PHE A 73 -29.37 -19.42 0.84
N ARG A 74 -28.09 -19.38 1.23
CA ARG A 74 -27.25 -20.57 1.25
C ARG A 74 -27.56 -21.46 2.45
N VAL A 75 -27.90 -22.71 2.16
CA VAL A 75 -27.92 -23.78 3.15
C VAL A 75 -26.52 -24.37 3.23
N SER A 76 -25.84 -24.23 4.37
CA SER A 76 -24.63 -25.00 4.64
C SER A 76 -24.98 -26.49 4.64
N SER A 77 -24.21 -27.30 3.89
CA SER A 77 -24.44 -28.72 3.66
C SER A 77 -24.68 -29.51 4.96
N THR A 78 -25.67 -30.40 4.88
CA THR A 78 -25.88 -31.64 5.67
C THR A 78 -25.34 -31.65 7.10
N ASP A 79 -26.25 -31.70 8.06
CA ASP A 79 -25.97 -32.23 9.38
C ASP A 79 -25.38 -33.65 9.28
N ALA A 80 -24.76 -34.15 10.36
CA ALA A 80 -24.15 -35.49 10.42
C ALA A 80 -25.12 -36.64 10.08
N THR A 81 -26.42 -36.34 9.98
CA THR A 81 -27.54 -37.21 9.61
C THR A 81 -27.91 -37.16 8.13
N GLY A 82 -27.26 -36.33 7.30
CA GLY A 82 -27.51 -36.26 5.86
C GLY A 82 -28.76 -35.47 5.44
N THR A 83 -29.40 -34.72 6.35
CA THR A 83 -30.59 -33.91 6.06
C THR A 83 -30.15 -32.59 5.43
N LYS A 84 -30.65 -32.26 4.23
CA LYS A 84 -30.46 -30.93 3.64
C LYS A 84 -31.17 -29.89 4.52
N GLY A 85 -30.42 -28.91 5.03
CA GLY A 85 -31.01 -27.81 5.79
C GLY A 85 -32.05 -27.03 4.96
N SER A 86 -33.02 -26.42 5.64
CA SER A 86 -34.08 -25.67 4.95
C SER A 86 -33.68 -24.21 4.68
N GLN A 87 -34.00 -23.72 3.47
CA GLN A 87 -33.97 -22.28 3.14
C GLN A 87 -35.16 -21.52 3.71
N ALA A 88 -36.18 -22.23 4.21
CA ALA A 88 -37.40 -21.60 4.69
C ALA A 88 -37.13 -20.66 5.88
N LEU A 89 -37.79 -19.51 5.83
CA LEU A 89 -37.73 -18.48 6.85
C LEU A 89 -39.15 -17.95 7.10
N ASN A 90 -39.60 -17.99 8.36
CA ASN A 90 -40.88 -17.42 8.77
C ASN A 90 -40.66 -16.54 10.00
N PHE A 91 -41.04 -15.27 9.88
CA PHE A 91 -41.01 -14.28 10.95
C PHE A 91 -42.34 -13.52 11.08
N SER A 92 -43.44 -14.10 10.58
CA SER A 92 -44.79 -13.55 10.75
C SER A 92 -45.26 -13.48 12.21
N HIS A 93 -44.55 -14.13 13.13
CA HIS A 93 -44.84 -14.13 14.57
C HIS A 93 -44.26 -12.92 15.32
N LEU A 94 -43.40 -12.12 14.67
CA LEU A 94 -42.89 -10.89 15.25
C LEU A 94 -43.92 -9.76 15.11
N PRO A 95 -43.89 -8.73 15.99
CA PRO A 95 -44.64 -7.50 15.77
C PRO A 95 -44.43 -6.96 14.36
N GLU A 96 -45.51 -6.48 13.74
CA GLU A 96 -45.51 -6.13 12.31
C GLU A 96 -44.37 -5.18 11.89
N PRO A 97 -44.05 -4.08 12.62
CA PRO A 97 -42.93 -3.23 12.24
C PRO A 97 -41.55 -3.90 12.34
N MET A 98 -41.36 -4.85 13.25
CA MET A 98 -40.12 -5.67 13.28
C MET A 98 -40.03 -6.56 12.03
N GLY A 99 -41.17 -7.09 11.57
CA GLY A 99 -41.25 -7.87 10.33
C GLY A 99 -40.83 -7.04 9.12
N TRP A 100 -41.31 -5.79 9.03
CA TRP A 100 -40.92 -4.84 8.00
C TRP A 100 -39.42 -4.54 8.00
N GLU A 101 -38.87 -4.20 9.18
CA GLU A 101 -37.45 -3.91 9.38
C GLU A 101 -36.55 -5.09 8.98
N LEU A 102 -36.93 -6.30 9.39
CA LEU A 102 -36.18 -7.52 9.12
C LEU A 102 -36.19 -7.87 7.64
N ALA A 103 -37.35 -7.83 6.99
CA ALA A 103 -37.46 -8.07 5.56
C ALA A 103 -36.62 -7.08 4.75
N TRP A 104 -36.67 -5.79 5.13
CA TRP A 104 -35.86 -4.78 4.50
C TRP A 104 -34.36 -5.03 4.69
N CYS A 105 -33.93 -5.35 5.91
CA CYS A 105 -32.52 -5.66 6.17
C CYS A 105 -32.02 -6.90 5.38
N ILE A 106 -32.86 -7.91 5.18
CA ILE A 106 -32.54 -9.09 4.36
C ILE A 106 -32.35 -8.69 2.89
N ASP A 107 -33.30 -7.92 2.32
CA ASP A 107 -33.21 -7.42 0.94
C ASP A 107 -31.91 -6.62 0.72
N GLN A 108 -31.56 -5.74 1.66
CA GLN A 108 -30.31 -4.98 1.59
C GLN A 108 -29.06 -5.87 1.61
N GLU A 109 -29.06 -6.99 2.35
CA GLU A 109 -27.96 -7.96 2.30
C GLU A 109 -27.86 -8.65 0.94
N VAL A 110 -28.99 -9.09 0.38
CA VAL A 110 -29.05 -9.74 -0.93
C VAL A 110 -28.56 -8.77 -2.02
N ARG A 111 -29.06 -7.54 -2.03
CA ARG A 111 -28.67 -6.47 -2.98
C ARG A 111 -27.23 -6.06 -2.85
N ALA A 112 -26.66 -6.06 -1.64
CA ALA A 112 -25.24 -5.85 -1.41
C ALA A 112 -24.37 -7.01 -1.94
N GLY A 113 -24.99 -8.08 -2.46
CA GLY A 113 -24.30 -9.26 -2.97
C GLY A 113 -23.74 -10.14 -1.87
N LYS A 114 -24.39 -10.18 -0.69
CA LYS A 114 -23.99 -11.05 0.42
C LYS A 114 -24.84 -12.32 0.42
N PRO A 115 -24.27 -13.48 0.80
CA PRO A 115 -25.06 -14.67 1.07
C PRO A 115 -25.83 -14.50 2.38
N VAL A 116 -27.07 -14.96 2.41
CA VAL A 116 -27.93 -14.96 3.58
C VAL A 116 -27.84 -16.33 4.25
N ASN A 117 -27.64 -16.37 5.57
CA ASN A 117 -27.60 -17.61 6.34
C ASN A 117 -28.98 -17.85 7.02
N PRO A 118 -29.78 -18.83 6.54
CA PRO A 118 -31.12 -19.06 7.06
C PRO A 118 -31.12 -19.56 8.51
N ALA A 119 -30.13 -20.36 8.91
CA ALA A 119 -30.04 -20.87 10.28
C ALA A 119 -29.81 -19.74 11.29
N ARG A 120 -28.93 -18.79 10.96
CA ARG A 120 -28.66 -17.61 11.78
C ARG A 120 -29.90 -16.73 11.92
N LEU A 121 -30.62 -16.49 10.81
CA LEU A 121 -31.86 -15.71 10.83
C LEU A 121 -32.96 -16.40 11.65
N ARG A 122 -33.12 -17.72 11.53
CA ARG A 122 -34.07 -18.47 12.37
C ARG A 122 -33.74 -18.37 13.85
N SER A 123 -32.46 -18.46 14.23
CA SER A 123 -32.04 -18.26 15.62
C SER A 123 -32.36 -16.85 16.13
N LEU A 124 -32.15 -15.83 15.29
CA LEU A 124 -32.53 -14.45 15.61
C LEU A 124 -34.05 -14.32 15.80
N VAL A 125 -34.84 -14.77 14.83
CA VAL A 125 -36.31 -14.68 14.86
C VAL A 125 -36.85 -15.40 16.09
N ARG A 126 -36.40 -16.63 16.35
CA ARG A 126 -36.79 -17.38 17.56
C ARG A 126 -36.46 -16.62 18.84
N GLY A 127 -35.27 -16.02 18.91
CA GLY A 127 -34.86 -15.21 20.06
C GLY A 127 -35.76 -14.01 20.28
N LEU A 128 -35.98 -13.21 19.23
CA LEU A 128 -36.85 -12.04 19.29
C LEU A 128 -38.30 -12.42 19.62
N THR A 129 -38.85 -13.45 18.98
CA THR A 129 -40.21 -13.95 19.29
C THR A 129 -40.32 -14.30 20.77
N LEU A 130 -39.37 -15.05 21.31
CA LEU A 130 -39.36 -15.41 22.72
C LEU A 130 -39.27 -14.19 23.64
N ALA A 131 -38.47 -13.18 23.30
CA ALA A 131 -38.43 -11.93 24.06
C ALA A 131 -39.74 -11.14 23.96
N THR A 132 -40.40 -11.13 22.80
CA THR A 132 -41.67 -10.41 22.61
C THR A 132 -42.89 -11.15 23.18
N THR A 133 -42.77 -12.45 23.49
CA THR A 133 -43.87 -13.23 24.11
C THR A 133 -43.65 -13.50 25.60
N GLU A 134 -42.43 -13.91 25.98
CA GLU A 134 -42.07 -14.34 27.34
C GLU A 134 -41.08 -13.36 28.02
N GLY A 135 -40.79 -12.22 27.39
CA GLY A 135 -39.90 -11.17 27.91
C GLY A 135 -40.45 -10.39 29.10
N SER A 136 -39.76 -9.31 29.48
CA SER A 136 -40.32 -8.30 30.38
C SER A 136 -41.56 -7.63 29.76
N ALA A 137 -42.34 -6.90 30.56
CA ALA A 137 -43.48 -6.14 30.05
C ALA A 137 -43.06 -5.15 28.93
N ALA A 138 -41.88 -4.53 29.08
CA ALA A 138 -41.32 -3.64 28.06
C ALA A 138 -40.91 -4.39 26.78
N ALA A 139 -40.37 -5.61 26.89
CA ALA A 139 -40.03 -6.42 25.73
C ALA A 139 -41.28 -6.90 24.96
N ARG A 140 -42.36 -7.21 25.67
CA ARG A 140 -43.64 -7.58 25.04
C ARG A 140 -44.34 -6.41 24.34
N SER A 141 -44.12 -5.17 24.78
CA SER A 141 -44.65 -3.97 24.13
C SER A 141 -43.74 -3.40 23.04
N ALA A 142 -42.54 -3.95 22.86
CA ALA A 142 -41.59 -3.47 21.86
C ALA A 142 -42.11 -3.72 20.44
N ARG A 143 -42.14 -2.65 19.63
CA ARG A 143 -42.63 -2.70 18.24
C ARG A 143 -41.53 -2.74 17.19
N SER A 144 -40.28 -2.48 17.57
CA SER A 144 -39.13 -2.35 16.67
C SER A 144 -37.91 -3.06 17.22
N ILE A 145 -37.05 -3.57 16.35
CA ILE A 145 -35.75 -4.14 16.70
C ILE A 145 -34.83 -3.06 17.30
N THR A 146 -35.11 -1.78 17.04
CA THR A 146 -34.37 -0.66 17.63
C THR A 146 -34.85 -0.27 19.02
N ALA A 147 -35.98 -0.79 19.50
CA ALA A 147 -36.57 -0.43 20.80
C ALA A 147 -35.67 -0.67 22.03
N PHE A 148 -34.63 -1.49 21.88
CA PHE A 148 -33.61 -1.71 22.89
C PHE A 148 -32.22 -1.78 22.25
N SER A 149 -31.16 -1.50 23.00
CA SER A 149 -29.81 -1.85 22.57
C SER A 149 -29.64 -3.37 22.39
N HIS A 150 -28.74 -3.79 21.50
CA HIS A 150 -28.39 -5.21 21.32
C HIS A 150 -28.05 -5.96 22.64
N LEU A 151 -27.45 -5.29 23.64
CA LEU A 151 -27.18 -5.87 24.96
C LEU A 151 -28.44 -6.01 25.83
N GLN A 152 -29.40 -5.10 25.69
CA GLN A 152 -30.70 -5.22 26.35
C GLN A 152 -31.53 -6.33 25.69
N TRP A 153 -31.56 -6.41 24.36
CA TRP A 153 -32.19 -7.54 23.65
C TRP A 153 -31.62 -8.88 24.09
N ALA A 154 -30.29 -9.02 24.15
CA ALA A 154 -29.66 -10.25 24.64
C ALA A 154 -30.10 -10.63 26.08
N ARG A 155 -30.25 -9.63 26.96
CA ARG A 155 -30.76 -9.81 28.33
C ARG A 155 -32.23 -10.23 28.35
N GLU A 156 -33.08 -9.60 27.55
CA GLU A 156 -34.50 -9.94 27.46
C GLU A 156 -34.71 -11.36 26.96
N VAL A 157 -33.98 -11.75 25.91
CA VAL A 157 -34.04 -13.11 25.37
C VAL A 157 -33.54 -14.11 26.41
N ARG A 158 -32.43 -13.83 27.11
CA ARG A 158 -31.93 -14.70 28.19
C ARG A 158 -32.97 -14.85 29.31
N GLY A 159 -33.58 -13.76 29.74
CA GLY A 159 -34.64 -13.78 30.76
C GLY A 159 -35.86 -14.59 30.31
N ALA A 160 -36.24 -14.47 29.04
CA ALA A 160 -37.35 -15.20 28.46
C ALA A 160 -37.07 -16.70 28.33
N VAL A 161 -35.83 -17.10 27.96
CA VAL A 161 -35.37 -18.50 27.96
C VAL A 161 -35.49 -19.13 29.35
N LEU A 162 -35.08 -18.40 30.39
CA LEU A 162 -35.16 -18.87 31.78
C LEU A 162 -36.61 -19.04 32.24
N ARG A 163 -37.50 -18.09 31.91
CA ARG A 163 -38.93 -18.17 32.27
C ARG A 163 -39.65 -19.30 31.54
N ALA A 164 -39.33 -19.54 30.28
CA ALA A 164 -39.94 -20.58 29.46
C ALA A 164 -39.35 -21.98 29.71
N GLY A 165 -38.38 -22.15 30.61
CA GLY A 165 -37.76 -23.44 30.91
C GLY A 165 -36.98 -24.06 29.74
N ILE A 166 -36.53 -23.25 28.77
CA ILE A 166 -35.85 -23.75 27.56
C ILE A 166 -34.40 -24.10 27.89
N GLN A 167 -33.97 -25.32 27.52
CA GLN A 167 -32.59 -25.75 27.73
C GLN A 167 -31.59 -24.95 26.87
N LYS A 168 -30.45 -24.62 27.47
CA LYS A 168 -29.39 -23.76 26.90
C LYS A 168 -28.83 -24.26 25.56
N GLN A 169 -28.84 -25.57 25.31
CA GLN A 169 -28.35 -26.18 24.06
C GLN A 169 -29.19 -25.85 22.82
N HIS A 170 -30.44 -25.38 23.00
CA HIS A 170 -31.33 -25.00 21.90
C HIS A 170 -31.34 -23.50 21.61
N TYR A 171 -30.44 -22.74 22.25
CA TYR A 171 -30.39 -21.29 22.20
C TYR A 171 -28.95 -20.77 22.11
N SER A 172 -28.71 -19.77 21.27
CA SER A 172 -27.42 -19.08 21.19
C SER A 172 -27.60 -17.58 21.36
N GLU A 173 -27.35 -17.09 22.58
CA GLU A 173 -27.37 -15.67 22.90
C GLU A 173 -26.41 -14.86 22.02
N THR A 174 -25.21 -15.41 21.77
CA THR A 174 -24.19 -14.78 20.94
C THR A 174 -24.68 -14.56 19.51
N ILE A 175 -25.44 -15.52 18.94
CA ILE A 175 -26.01 -15.37 17.60
C ILE A 175 -27.06 -14.26 17.59
N VAL A 176 -27.97 -14.23 18.57
CA VAL A 176 -29.02 -13.20 18.64
C VAL A 176 -28.40 -11.82 18.83
N LEU A 177 -27.51 -11.65 19.80
CA LEU A 177 -26.79 -10.40 20.09
C LEU A 177 -26.09 -9.85 18.84
N ASN A 178 -25.30 -10.68 18.16
CA ASN A 178 -24.56 -10.24 16.98
C ASN A 178 -25.49 -9.93 15.79
N SER A 179 -26.60 -10.66 15.65
CA SER A 179 -27.55 -10.44 14.55
C SER A 179 -28.37 -9.17 14.75
N VAL A 180 -28.86 -8.94 15.98
CA VAL A 180 -29.51 -7.67 16.36
C VAL A 180 -28.57 -6.50 16.14
N LYS A 181 -27.30 -6.62 16.56
CA LYS A 181 -26.28 -5.59 16.29
C LYS A 181 -26.21 -5.23 14.81
N HIS A 182 -26.02 -6.21 13.91
CA HIS A 182 -25.93 -5.90 12.47
C HIS A 182 -27.21 -5.32 11.86
N ILE A 183 -28.38 -5.65 12.39
CA ILE A 183 -29.65 -5.08 11.94
C ILE A 183 -29.77 -3.63 12.42
N GLN A 184 -29.50 -3.37 13.70
CA GLN A 184 -29.49 -2.02 14.26
C GLN A 184 -28.49 -1.11 13.55
N ASP A 185 -27.35 -1.64 13.11
CA ASP A 185 -26.37 -0.91 12.32
C ASP A 185 -26.96 -0.36 11.01
N ARG A 186 -27.85 -1.12 10.36
CA ARG A 186 -28.52 -0.74 9.11
C ARG A 186 -29.71 0.17 9.35
N LEU A 187 -30.54 -0.17 10.32
CA LEU A 187 -31.72 0.62 10.69
C LEU A 187 -31.31 2.02 11.18
N ALA A 188 -30.18 2.15 11.87
CA ALA A 188 -29.66 3.44 12.28
C ALA A 188 -29.38 4.38 11.10
N VAL A 189 -28.91 3.85 9.97
CA VAL A 189 -28.72 4.62 8.74
C VAL A 189 -30.06 4.93 8.09
N ALA A 190 -30.93 3.93 8.00
CA ALA A 190 -32.24 4.02 7.32
C ALA A 190 -33.21 4.99 8.00
N TYR A 191 -33.16 5.10 9.34
CA TYR A 191 -34.00 6.01 10.11
C TYR A 191 -33.42 7.41 10.28
N HIS A 192 -32.14 7.62 9.95
CA HIS A 192 -31.48 8.91 10.12
C HIS A 192 -31.75 9.84 8.94
N ASP A 193 -32.61 10.84 9.14
CA ASP A 193 -32.97 11.84 8.11
C ASP A 193 -31.97 13.01 8.02
N GLY A 194 -31.11 13.18 9.02
CA GLY A 194 -30.15 14.28 9.04
C GLY A 194 -28.93 14.04 8.15
N GLU A 195 -27.99 14.98 8.21
CA GLU A 195 -26.67 14.84 7.60
C GLU A 195 -25.98 13.54 8.04
N TRP A 196 -25.51 12.74 7.08
CA TRP A 196 -24.94 11.40 7.31
C TRP A 196 -23.81 11.41 8.35
N TRP A 197 -23.02 12.48 8.38
CA TRP A 197 -21.85 12.61 9.24
C TRP A 197 -22.19 12.79 10.72
N ARG A 198 -23.45 13.15 11.06
CA ARG A 198 -23.91 13.26 12.45
C ARG A 198 -24.00 11.91 13.16
N LEU A 199 -24.08 10.81 12.41
CA LEU A 199 -23.98 9.47 12.98
C LEU A 199 -22.60 9.26 13.60
N ASN A 200 -22.53 8.59 14.76
CA ASN A 200 -21.26 8.26 15.40
C ASN A 200 -20.51 7.13 14.67
N ILE A 201 -21.16 6.47 13.72
CA ILE A 201 -20.65 5.29 13.05
C ILE A 201 -20.86 5.47 11.56
N TRP A 202 -19.77 5.71 10.87
CA TRP A 202 -19.79 5.84 9.43
C TRP A 202 -19.35 4.51 8.83
N ASN A 203 -20.26 3.91 8.07
CA ASN A 203 -20.02 2.68 7.34
C ASN A 203 -20.42 2.90 5.88
N PRO A 204 -19.45 3.14 4.98
CA PRO A 204 -19.75 3.39 3.57
C PRO A 204 -20.45 2.22 2.88
N GLN A 205 -20.35 1.00 3.43
CA GLN A 205 -21.03 -0.18 2.91
C GLN A 205 -22.52 -0.23 3.27
N LEU A 206 -22.96 0.58 4.22
CA LEU A 206 -24.36 0.64 4.68
C LEU A 206 -25.00 2.00 4.36
N ASP A 207 -24.22 3.07 4.37
CA ASP A 207 -24.71 4.43 4.12
C ASP A 207 -24.15 4.97 2.79
N PRO A 208 -24.94 4.92 1.69
CA PRO A 208 -24.51 5.39 0.39
C PRO A 208 -24.31 6.92 0.33
N ARG A 209 -24.75 7.67 1.35
CA ARG A 209 -24.51 9.12 1.43
C ARG A 209 -23.06 9.45 1.77
N VAL A 210 -22.31 8.49 2.33
CA VAL A 210 -20.88 8.66 2.65
C VAL A 210 -20.09 8.68 1.34
N PRO A 211 -19.40 9.78 0.99
CA PRO A 211 -18.65 9.86 -0.26
C PRO A 211 -17.53 8.81 -0.31
N GLN A 212 -17.47 8.06 -1.42
CA GLN A 212 -16.39 7.12 -1.71
C GLN A 212 -15.82 7.37 -3.09
N ARG A 213 -14.50 7.24 -3.22
CA ARG A 213 -13.86 7.08 -4.53
C ARG A 213 -14.22 5.71 -5.09
N SER A 214 -14.14 5.57 -6.42
CA SER A 214 -14.40 4.30 -7.11
C SER A 214 -13.62 3.12 -6.51
N HIS A 215 -12.35 3.36 -6.12
CA HIS A 215 -11.47 2.34 -5.54
C HIS A 215 -10.89 2.79 -4.20
N GLU A 216 -11.79 2.98 -3.23
CA GLU A 216 -11.47 3.55 -1.92
C GLU A 216 -10.66 2.58 -1.02
N PRO A 217 -9.37 2.85 -0.72
CA PRO A 217 -8.59 2.01 0.16
C PRO A 217 -9.20 1.98 1.56
N SER A 218 -9.36 0.78 2.10
CA SER A 218 -10.04 0.58 3.38
C SER A 218 -11.52 1.01 3.39
N GLY A 219 -12.16 1.24 2.24
CA GLY A 219 -13.56 1.67 2.13
C GLY A 219 -14.59 0.72 2.76
N THR A 220 -14.17 -0.50 3.08
CA THR A 220 -14.96 -1.49 3.83
C THR A 220 -14.89 -1.34 5.36
N HIS A 221 -14.00 -0.48 5.87
CA HIS A 221 -13.77 -0.34 7.30
C HIS A 221 -14.66 0.74 7.91
N VAL A 222 -15.21 0.46 9.10
CA VAL A 222 -16.09 1.38 9.82
C VAL A 222 -15.32 2.45 10.60
N ALA A 223 -15.67 3.72 10.47
CA ALA A 223 -15.16 4.78 11.35
C ALA A 223 -16.11 4.95 12.56
N ASN A 224 -15.61 4.72 13.77
CA ASN A 224 -16.40 4.77 15.01
C ASN A 224 -15.93 5.93 15.91
N PHE A 225 -16.76 6.97 15.98
CA PHE A 225 -16.57 8.19 16.76
C PHE A 225 -17.01 8.07 18.22
N SER A 226 -17.70 6.99 18.60
CA SER A 226 -18.17 6.74 19.98
C SER A 226 -17.04 6.72 21.01
N HIS A 227 -15.79 6.55 20.56
CA HIS A 227 -14.61 6.55 21.42
C HIS A 227 -14.14 7.96 21.79
N LEU A 228 -14.64 9.00 21.12
CA LEU A 228 -14.39 10.40 21.47
C LEU A 228 -15.46 10.84 22.48
N GLU A 229 -15.28 10.52 23.75
CA GLU A 229 -16.29 10.76 24.78
C GLU A 229 -16.64 12.24 24.94
N THR A 230 -15.69 13.14 24.75
CA THR A 230 -15.87 14.59 24.91
C THR A 230 -16.77 15.16 23.80
N PRO A 231 -17.92 15.79 24.14
CA PRO A 231 -18.91 16.10 23.12
C PRO A 231 -18.46 17.03 22.01
N TRP A 232 -17.83 18.16 22.35
CA TRP A 232 -17.33 19.15 21.40
C TRP A 232 -16.27 18.56 20.46
N LEU A 233 -15.38 17.71 20.98
CA LEU A 233 -14.31 17.07 20.20
C LEU A 233 -14.90 16.09 19.19
N ARG A 234 -15.86 15.25 19.62
CA ARG A 234 -16.52 14.28 18.75
C ARG A 234 -17.23 14.97 17.58
N GLN A 235 -18.05 15.98 17.89
CA GLN A 235 -18.86 16.69 16.88
C GLN A 235 -17.98 17.46 15.90
N ALA A 236 -16.97 18.18 16.39
CA ALA A 236 -16.05 18.89 15.52
C ALA A 236 -15.17 17.95 14.69
N ALA A 237 -14.74 16.81 15.23
CA ALA A 237 -14.03 15.80 14.45
C ALA A 237 -14.93 15.19 13.35
N GLN A 238 -16.21 14.92 13.64
CA GLN A 238 -17.18 14.46 12.64
C GLN A 238 -17.37 15.51 11.54
N TRP A 239 -17.56 16.77 11.89
CA TRP A 239 -17.77 17.84 10.92
C TRP A 239 -16.52 18.13 10.07
N TRP A 240 -15.35 18.23 10.70
CA TRP A 240 -14.09 18.42 9.99
C TRP A 240 -13.81 17.26 9.03
N LEU A 241 -13.86 16.02 9.52
CA LEU A 241 -13.52 14.86 8.69
C LEU A 241 -14.52 14.63 7.56
N SER A 242 -15.80 14.90 7.77
CA SER A 242 -16.82 14.81 6.71
C SER A 242 -16.64 15.89 5.65
N THR A 243 -16.33 17.12 6.03
CA THR A 243 -16.03 18.21 5.08
C THR A 243 -14.79 17.89 4.25
N ARG A 244 -13.73 17.37 4.87
CA ARG A 244 -12.49 16.99 4.17
C ARG A 244 -12.66 15.75 3.28
N LEU A 245 -13.57 14.83 3.65
CA LEU A 245 -13.93 13.68 2.80
C LEU A 245 -14.78 14.13 1.61
N SER A 246 -15.79 14.95 1.84
CA SER A 246 -16.74 15.41 0.79
C SER A 246 -16.07 16.32 -0.24
N SER A 247 -15.06 17.10 0.16
CA SER A 247 -14.23 17.90 -0.75
C SER A 247 -13.18 17.08 -1.53
N GLY A 248 -13.11 15.76 -1.33
CA GLY A 248 -12.09 14.90 -1.95
C GLY A 248 -10.69 15.05 -1.36
N THR A 249 -10.47 15.99 -0.43
CA THR A 249 -9.15 16.24 0.15
C THR A 249 -8.61 15.05 0.93
N TYR A 250 -9.48 14.31 1.61
CA TYR A 250 -9.14 13.09 2.34
C TYR A 250 -9.75 11.86 1.68
N ALA A 251 -8.94 10.81 1.55
CA ALA A 251 -9.41 9.44 1.37
C ALA A 251 -9.92 8.88 2.71
N TRP A 252 -10.68 7.79 2.66
CA TRP A 252 -11.23 7.08 3.81
C TRP A 252 -10.15 6.61 4.79
N SER A 253 -9.03 6.13 4.27
CA SER A 253 -7.85 5.78 5.09
C SER A 253 -7.31 6.97 5.90
N SER A 254 -7.46 8.20 5.38
CA SER A 254 -7.11 9.42 6.12
C SER A 254 -8.11 9.69 7.24
N VAL A 255 -9.42 9.60 6.98
CA VAL A 255 -10.45 9.72 8.04
C VAL A 255 -10.15 8.78 9.20
N LYS A 256 -9.86 7.51 8.90
CA LYS A 256 -9.46 6.50 9.88
C LYS A 256 -8.24 6.90 10.70
N SER A 257 -7.15 7.29 10.04
CA SER A 257 -5.91 7.61 10.74
C SER A 257 -6.08 8.86 11.63
N ARG A 258 -6.80 9.89 11.16
CA ARG A 258 -7.04 11.11 11.94
C ARG A 258 -7.96 10.84 13.13
N LEU A 259 -8.97 9.99 12.95
CA LEU A 259 -9.80 9.52 14.06
C LEU A 259 -8.98 8.76 15.10
N ASP A 260 -8.05 7.89 14.68
CA ASP A 260 -7.14 7.20 15.61
C ASP A 260 -6.21 8.18 16.35
N HIS A 261 -5.79 9.25 15.70
CA HIS A 261 -5.04 10.33 16.35
C HIS A 261 -5.87 11.10 17.37
N PHE A 262 -7.14 11.40 17.08
CA PHE A 262 -8.03 12.03 18.05
C PHE A 262 -8.27 11.17 19.28
N LYS A 263 -8.19 9.84 19.19
CA LYS A 263 -8.29 8.98 20.39
C LYS A 263 -7.15 9.22 21.38
N TRP A 264 -5.95 9.54 20.91
CA TRP A 264 -4.85 9.94 21.79
C TRP A 264 -5.15 11.26 22.49
N PHE A 265 -5.68 12.23 21.73
CA PHE A 265 -6.04 13.52 22.30
C PHE A 265 -7.21 13.42 23.28
N GLN A 266 -8.25 12.64 22.95
CA GLN A 266 -9.35 12.29 23.85
C GLN A 266 -8.81 11.69 25.15
N TRP A 267 -7.89 10.74 25.07
CA TRP A 267 -7.31 10.12 26.27
C TRP A 267 -6.56 11.14 27.13
N PHE A 268 -5.86 12.10 26.51
CA PHE A 268 -5.19 13.20 27.22
C PHE A 268 -6.19 14.14 27.91
N ILE A 269 -7.17 14.68 27.19
CA ILE A 269 -8.16 15.62 27.75
C ILE A 269 -9.12 14.99 28.77
N MET A 270 -9.13 13.67 28.93
CA MET A 270 -9.84 13.00 30.04
C MET A 270 -9.03 13.00 31.34
N GLN A 271 -7.73 13.26 31.28
CA GLN A 271 -6.82 13.33 32.43
C GLN A 271 -6.58 14.77 32.88
N VAL A 272 -6.66 15.72 31.94
CA VAL A 272 -6.52 17.15 32.21
C VAL A 272 -7.87 17.84 32.11
N LYS A 273 -8.15 18.82 32.97
CA LYS A 273 -9.34 19.66 32.81
C LYS A 273 -9.13 20.57 31.60
N THR A 274 -10.15 20.69 30.75
CA THR A 274 -10.16 21.63 29.62
C THR A 274 -11.39 22.52 29.72
N ALA A 275 -11.27 23.78 29.29
CA ALA A 275 -12.33 24.78 29.33
C ALA A 275 -13.36 24.62 28.18
N GLY A 276 -13.23 23.56 27.36
CA GLY A 276 -14.03 23.33 26.16
C GLY A 276 -13.14 23.33 24.91
N PRO A 277 -13.68 23.74 23.74
CA PRO A 277 -12.93 23.69 22.48
C PRO A 277 -11.74 24.66 22.41
N HIS A 278 -11.74 25.74 23.18
CA HIS A 278 -10.58 26.64 23.31
C HIS A 278 -9.52 26.13 24.30
N LEU A 279 -9.75 24.95 24.89
CA LEU A 279 -8.85 24.18 25.76
C LEU A 279 -8.54 24.80 27.11
N VAL A 280 -8.16 26.07 27.18
CA VAL A 280 -7.78 26.81 28.39
C VAL A 280 -8.38 28.21 28.35
N ASP A 281 -8.78 28.74 29.51
CA ASP A 281 -9.32 30.11 29.59
C ASP A 281 -8.21 31.17 29.48
N ASP A 282 -7.04 30.91 30.10
CA ASP A 282 -5.83 31.70 29.89
C ASP A 282 -5.00 31.15 28.73
N ILE A 283 -4.81 31.97 27.69
CA ILE A 283 -4.10 31.60 26.48
C ILE A 283 -2.62 31.32 26.69
N ASP A 284 -2.00 31.83 27.77
CA ASP A 284 -0.61 31.54 28.10
C ASP A 284 -0.42 30.11 28.63
N GLU A 285 -1.49 29.46 29.11
CA GLU A 285 -1.49 28.05 29.55
C GLU A 285 -1.59 27.05 28.38
N LEU A 286 -1.95 27.51 27.17
CA LEU A 286 -2.18 26.63 26.01
C LEU A 286 -0.91 25.85 25.63
N ARG A 287 0.25 26.53 25.64
CA ARG A 287 1.55 25.92 25.29
C ARG A 287 1.99 24.90 26.34
N PRO A 288 1.97 25.19 27.66
CA PRO A 288 2.15 24.20 28.71
C PRO A 288 1.26 22.97 28.56
N LEU A 289 -0.06 23.16 28.32
CA LEU A 289 -1.00 22.05 28.13
C LEU A 289 -0.60 21.15 26.95
N MET A 290 -0.26 21.74 25.80
CA MET A 290 0.14 20.97 24.61
C MET A 290 1.50 20.29 24.76
N ARG A 291 2.43 20.84 25.56
CA ARG A 291 3.66 20.13 25.95
C ARG A 291 3.34 18.89 26.79
N GLY A 292 2.39 18.99 27.72
CA GLY A 292 1.88 17.84 28.48
C GLY A 292 1.39 16.71 27.57
N PHE A 293 0.60 17.04 26.55
CA PHE A 293 0.13 16.04 25.56
C PHE A 293 1.28 15.34 24.83
N ARG A 294 2.29 16.09 24.40
CA ARG A 294 3.50 15.55 23.74
C ARG A 294 4.25 14.61 24.70
N ASP A 295 4.39 15.00 25.95
CA ASP A 295 5.16 14.25 26.95
C ASP A 295 4.45 12.95 27.31
N ASP A 296 3.12 12.96 27.42
CA ASP A 296 2.34 11.74 27.60
C ASP A 296 2.48 10.76 26.42
N LEU A 297 2.47 11.27 25.18
CA LEU A 297 2.72 10.44 24.00
C LEU A 297 4.13 9.80 24.04
N ARG A 298 5.14 10.53 24.50
CA ARG A 298 6.52 10.02 24.62
C ARG A 298 6.68 9.05 25.80
N ALA A 299 5.94 9.28 26.89
CA ALA A 299 5.92 8.42 28.06
C ALA A 299 5.17 7.11 27.79
N HIS A 300 4.20 7.11 26.88
CA HIS A 300 3.39 5.93 26.58
C HIS A 300 4.25 4.74 26.13
N ARG A 301 4.00 3.58 26.75
CA ARG A 301 4.62 2.31 26.40
C ARG A 301 3.63 1.46 25.63
N VAL A 302 4.07 0.96 24.47
CA VAL A 302 3.28 0.08 23.62
C VAL A 302 2.79 -1.11 24.46
N LEU A 303 1.48 -1.31 24.54
CA LEU A 303 0.92 -2.29 25.47
C LEU A 303 1.01 -3.73 24.93
N HIS A 304 1.12 -3.94 23.61
CA HIS A 304 1.02 -5.25 22.97
C HIS A 304 1.70 -5.34 21.60
N GLY A 305 1.80 -6.57 21.08
CA GLY A 305 2.48 -6.86 19.83
C GLY A 305 3.98 -6.97 20.02
N PRO A 306 4.76 -7.06 18.94
CA PRO A 306 6.20 -7.31 18.99
C PRO A 306 7.01 -6.20 19.68
N ASN A 307 6.41 -5.00 19.82
CA ASN A 307 7.04 -3.85 20.47
C ASN A 307 6.49 -3.59 21.88
N LYS A 308 5.79 -4.55 22.50
CA LYS A 308 5.26 -4.41 23.87
C LYS A 308 6.35 -3.93 24.84
N GLY A 309 6.01 -2.97 25.69
CA GLY A 309 6.91 -2.34 26.66
C GLY A 309 7.83 -1.26 26.10
N LYS A 310 7.98 -1.14 24.78
CA LYS A 310 8.82 -0.11 24.15
C LYS A 310 8.08 1.23 24.04
N PRO A 311 8.79 2.38 24.01
CA PRO A 311 8.19 3.68 23.72
C PRO A 311 7.51 3.72 22.34
N LEU A 312 6.57 4.65 22.16
CA LEU A 312 5.99 4.92 20.84
C LEU A 312 7.06 5.36 19.84
N GLY A 313 6.96 4.87 18.60
CA GLY A 313 7.86 5.28 17.53
C GLY A 313 7.72 6.76 17.19
N LYS A 314 8.80 7.41 16.69
CA LYS A 314 8.82 8.85 16.34
C LYS A 314 7.62 9.30 15.50
N ASN A 315 7.23 8.51 14.50
CA ASN A 315 6.07 8.81 13.66
C ASN A 315 4.73 8.66 14.40
N GLN A 316 4.60 7.69 15.30
CA GLN A 316 3.38 7.50 16.10
C GLN A 316 3.16 8.64 17.11
N VAL A 317 4.25 9.28 17.57
CA VAL A 317 4.18 10.52 18.38
C VAL A 317 3.87 11.74 17.52
N ARG A 318 4.58 11.89 16.38
CA ARG A 318 4.45 13.07 15.51
C ARG A 318 3.06 13.22 14.89
N GLN A 319 2.45 12.13 14.42
CA GLN A 319 1.24 12.20 13.59
C GLN A 319 -0.01 12.70 14.35
N PRO A 320 -0.24 12.33 15.63
CA PRO A 320 -1.28 12.95 16.44
C PRO A 320 -1.11 14.46 16.60
N MET A 321 0.11 14.93 16.89
CA MET A 321 0.41 16.36 17.03
C MET A 321 0.11 17.13 15.72
N VAL A 322 0.57 16.60 14.59
CA VAL A 322 0.32 17.21 13.26
C VAL A 322 -1.17 17.24 12.93
N THR A 323 -1.89 16.17 13.27
CA THR A 323 -3.34 16.10 13.04
C THR A 323 -4.08 17.15 13.84
N LEU A 324 -3.75 17.28 15.13
CA LEU A 324 -4.38 18.25 16.02
C LEU A 324 -4.16 19.69 15.55
N GLU A 325 -2.92 20.03 15.16
CA GLU A 325 -2.62 21.37 14.65
C GLU A 325 -3.32 21.67 13.31
N THR A 326 -3.41 20.67 12.42
CA THR A 326 -4.16 20.82 11.16
C THR A 326 -5.66 21.00 11.42
N PHE A 327 -6.20 20.27 12.39
CA PHE A 327 -7.58 20.39 12.84
C PHE A 327 -7.86 21.79 13.40
N TYR A 328 -7.07 22.28 14.35
CA TYR A 328 -7.30 23.59 14.95
C TYR A 328 -7.08 24.76 13.99
N ARG A 329 -6.15 24.63 13.03
CA ARG A 329 -6.01 25.60 11.93
C ARG A 329 -7.31 25.71 11.14
N TRP A 330 -7.86 24.57 10.74
CA TRP A 330 -9.12 24.54 10.00
C TRP A 330 -10.30 25.05 10.86
N MET A 331 -10.40 24.64 12.13
CA MET A 331 -11.45 25.12 13.04
C MET A 331 -11.36 26.62 13.29
N PHE A 332 -10.16 27.19 13.36
CA PHE A 332 -9.98 28.64 13.49
C PHE A 332 -10.52 29.40 12.27
N ASP A 333 -10.21 28.93 11.07
CA ASP A 333 -10.70 29.53 9.81
C ASP A 333 -12.24 29.46 9.71
N HIS A 334 -12.86 28.42 10.28
CA HIS A 334 -14.31 28.18 10.22
C HIS A 334 -15.03 28.43 11.54
N ARG A 335 -14.42 29.13 12.50
CA ARG A 335 -14.89 29.19 13.90
C ARG A 335 -16.31 29.74 14.09
N THR A 336 -16.73 30.68 13.24
CA THR A 336 -18.07 31.27 13.29
C THR A 336 -19.12 30.28 12.82
N GLU A 337 -18.84 29.57 11.73
CA GLU A 337 -19.69 28.50 11.20
C GLU A 337 -19.73 27.30 12.17
N ALA A 338 -18.57 26.90 12.70
CA ALA A 338 -18.43 25.85 13.69
C ALA A 338 -19.34 26.07 14.90
N ALA A 339 -19.38 27.31 15.41
CA ALA A 339 -20.22 27.66 16.55
C ALA A 339 -21.72 27.46 16.28
N ALA A 340 -22.17 27.72 15.05
CA ALA A 340 -23.56 27.54 14.65
C ALA A 340 -23.89 26.08 14.32
N VAL A 341 -23.07 25.43 13.50
CA VAL A 341 -23.31 24.05 13.00
C VAL A 341 -23.24 23.02 14.13
N LEU A 342 -22.33 23.24 15.09
CA LEU A 342 -22.06 22.32 16.20
C LEU A 342 -22.77 22.71 17.51
N ASP A 343 -23.53 23.81 17.50
CA ASP A 343 -24.20 24.37 18.68
C ASP A 343 -23.25 24.53 19.89
N GLU A 344 -22.08 25.14 19.64
CA GLU A 344 -21.03 25.32 20.65
C GLU A 344 -20.36 26.70 20.48
N PRO A 345 -20.83 27.74 21.18
CA PRO A 345 -20.39 29.12 20.94
C PRO A 345 -18.91 29.35 21.25
N ARG A 346 -18.29 28.51 22.10
CA ARG A 346 -16.88 28.66 22.49
C ARG A 346 -15.90 28.45 21.34
N TRP A 347 -16.31 27.87 20.20
CA TRP A 347 -15.46 27.85 19.00
C TRP A 347 -15.04 29.26 18.56
N LYS A 348 -15.87 30.30 18.82
CA LYS A 348 -15.52 31.69 18.49
C LYS A 348 -14.34 32.23 19.31
N LEU A 349 -13.99 31.60 20.43
CA LEU A 349 -12.87 31.99 21.30
C LEU A 349 -11.51 31.57 20.74
N LEU A 350 -11.46 30.78 19.66
CA LEU A 350 -10.19 30.40 19.03
C LEU A 350 -9.43 31.63 18.52
N THR A 351 -8.18 31.72 18.92
CA THR A 351 -7.21 32.77 18.53
C THR A 351 -6.15 32.20 17.57
N PRO A 352 -5.35 33.04 16.88
CA PRO A 352 -4.25 32.57 16.03
C PRO A 352 -3.24 31.66 16.74
N ARG A 353 -3.10 31.75 18.07
CA ARG A 353 -2.23 30.84 18.84
C ARG A 353 -2.68 29.37 18.76
N HIS A 354 -3.96 29.11 18.53
CA HIS A 354 -4.49 27.75 18.35
C HIS A 354 -4.05 27.11 17.02
N THR A 355 -3.61 27.89 16.03
CA THR A 355 -3.15 27.34 14.74
C THR A 355 -1.69 26.83 14.78
N VAL A 356 -0.98 27.07 15.88
CA VAL A 356 0.42 26.70 16.13
C VAL A 356 0.59 26.11 17.54
N LEU A 357 -0.06 24.97 17.77
CA LEU A 357 -0.08 24.32 19.08
C LEU A 357 1.30 23.84 19.56
N PHE A 358 2.18 23.46 18.64
CA PHE A 358 3.49 22.89 18.95
C PHE A 358 4.61 23.66 18.27
N ALA A 359 5.73 23.85 18.95
CA ALA A 359 6.93 24.40 18.34
C ALA A 359 7.53 23.40 17.33
N ALA A 360 8.40 23.87 16.43
CA ALA A 360 8.98 23.02 15.40
C ALA A 360 9.85 21.89 16.02
N GLU A 361 10.55 22.22 17.09
CA GLU A 361 11.39 21.36 17.92
C GLU A 361 10.61 20.33 18.74
N ASP A 362 9.34 20.59 19.04
CA ASP A 362 8.49 19.66 19.81
C ASP A 362 8.17 18.40 19.01
N LYS A 363 8.01 18.56 17.69
CA LYS A 363 7.64 17.48 16.77
C LYS A 363 8.89 16.66 16.43
N PRO A 364 8.91 15.33 16.69
CA PRO A 364 10.05 14.49 16.36
C PRO A 364 10.50 14.68 14.91
N ARG A 365 11.79 14.97 14.69
CA ARG A 365 12.36 15.12 13.33
C ARG A 365 12.23 13.80 12.57
N ARG A 366 11.80 13.89 11.32
CA ARG A 366 11.88 12.76 10.39
C ARG A 366 13.34 12.63 9.98
N ILE A 367 14.01 11.60 10.48
CA ILE A 367 15.24 11.14 9.86
C ILE A 367 14.77 10.16 8.79
N ASN A 368 14.88 10.53 7.52
CA ASN A 368 14.69 9.59 6.42
C ASN A 368 15.89 8.62 6.45
N ALA A 369 15.85 7.65 7.36
CA ALA A 369 16.86 6.61 7.38
C ALA A 369 16.74 5.85 6.05
N LYS A 370 17.76 5.99 5.19
CA LYS A 370 17.91 5.19 3.97
C LYS A 370 18.04 3.74 4.43
N SER A 371 16.96 2.97 4.38
CA SER A 371 17.01 1.57 4.78
C SER A 371 17.66 0.78 3.64
N ALA A 372 18.94 0.46 3.79
CA ALA A 372 19.67 -0.42 2.89
C ALA A 372 18.95 -1.78 2.66
N ASP A 373 18.14 -2.22 3.64
CA ASP A 373 17.34 -3.46 3.64
C ASP A 373 16.06 -3.42 2.77
N MET A 374 15.86 -2.45 1.87
CA MET A 374 14.60 -2.38 1.10
C MET A 374 14.64 -3.01 -0.27
N VAL A 375 15.83 -3.21 -0.84
CA VAL A 375 16.01 -3.93 -2.11
C VAL A 375 16.28 -5.40 -1.77
N LEU A 376 15.50 -6.30 -2.38
CA LEU A 376 15.75 -7.74 -2.32
C LEU A 376 16.80 -8.12 -3.36
N GLU A 377 17.72 -9.00 -2.98
CA GLU A 377 18.71 -9.63 -3.85
C GLU A 377 18.03 -10.61 -4.83
N ASP A 378 18.68 -10.88 -5.98
CA ASP A 378 18.09 -11.70 -7.05
C ASP A 378 17.88 -13.16 -6.64
N ASP A 379 18.77 -13.72 -5.81
CA ASP A 379 18.66 -15.05 -5.22
C ASP A 379 17.44 -15.14 -4.28
N VAL A 380 17.21 -14.10 -3.47
CA VAL A 380 16.05 -13.98 -2.59
C VAL A 380 14.76 -13.90 -3.40
N VAL A 381 14.72 -13.10 -4.47
CA VAL A 381 13.54 -13.02 -5.35
C VAL A 381 13.28 -14.37 -6.03
N THR A 382 14.33 -15.06 -6.47
CA THR A 382 14.26 -16.39 -7.07
C THR A 382 13.71 -17.41 -6.07
N ALA A 383 14.21 -17.42 -4.83
CA ALA A 383 13.74 -18.30 -3.76
C ALA A 383 12.26 -18.03 -3.41
N ILE A 384 11.85 -16.76 -3.34
CA ILE A 384 10.44 -16.39 -3.13
C ILE A 384 9.57 -16.93 -4.27
N THR A 385 10.02 -16.76 -5.51
CA THR A 385 9.26 -17.18 -6.71
C THR A 385 9.14 -18.70 -6.78
N ALA A 386 10.21 -19.45 -6.49
CA ALA A 386 10.20 -20.90 -6.42
C ALA A 386 9.27 -21.44 -5.32
N GLY A 387 9.20 -20.74 -4.17
CA GLY A 387 8.40 -21.15 -3.01
C GLY A 387 6.96 -20.64 -2.99
N CYS A 388 6.59 -19.67 -3.83
CA CYS A 388 5.29 -18.99 -3.72
C CYS A 388 4.08 -19.89 -4.01
N GLY A 389 4.28 -21.01 -4.73
CA GLY A 389 3.24 -22.01 -4.99
C GLY A 389 2.57 -22.57 -3.73
N LEU A 390 3.24 -22.54 -2.58
CA LEU A 390 2.65 -22.91 -1.27
C LEU A 390 1.41 -22.06 -0.92
N LEU A 391 1.28 -20.85 -1.47
CA LEU A 391 0.08 -20.02 -1.29
C LEU A 391 -1.15 -20.70 -1.89
N ALA A 392 -1.04 -21.30 -3.07
CA ALA A 392 -2.15 -21.92 -3.78
C ALA A 392 -2.36 -23.39 -3.39
N ALA A 393 -1.29 -24.10 -3.01
CA ALA A 393 -1.35 -25.53 -2.70
C ALA A 393 -2.45 -25.87 -1.66
N PRO A 394 -3.12 -27.03 -1.77
CA PRO A 394 -4.15 -27.46 -0.82
C PRO A 394 -3.65 -27.52 0.62
N GLN A 395 -4.53 -27.27 1.59
CA GLN A 395 -4.15 -27.33 3.02
C GLN A 395 -3.70 -28.75 3.45
N GLY A 396 -4.28 -29.80 2.85
CA GLY A 396 -3.90 -31.18 3.11
C GLY A 396 -2.48 -31.54 2.67
N GLU A 397 -1.90 -30.78 1.74
CA GLU A 397 -0.53 -30.96 1.22
C GLU A 397 0.46 -29.97 1.88
N GLY A 398 0.05 -29.32 2.97
CA GLY A 398 0.89 -28.32 3.63
C GLY A 398 0.92 -26.96 2.91
N GLY A 399 -0.07 -26.66 2.06
CA GLY A 399 -0.27 -25.35 1.43
C GLY A 399 -1.22 -24.42 2.20
N LEU A 400 -1.65 -23.33 1.57
CA LEU A 400 -2.55 -22.31 2.14
C LEU A 400 -3.93 -22.25 1.48
N GLY A 401 -4.10 -22.87 0.31
CA GLY A 401 -5.36 -22.93 -0.45
C GLY A 401 -5.86 -21.58 -0.95
N ASP A 402 -4.96 -20.64 -1.24
CA ASP A 402 -5.26 -19.25 -1.59
C ASP A 402 -4.61 -18.84 -2.93
N HIS A 403 -5.22 -19.27 -4.03
CA HIS A 403 -4.77 -18.96 -5.40
C HIS A 403 -4.70 -17.45 -5.68
N GLN A 404 -5.62 -16.66 -5.10
CA GLN A 404 -5.63 -15.21 -5.26
C GLN A 404 -4.37 -14.58 -4.65
N ALA A 405 -3.95 -15.06 -3.47
CA ALA A 405 -2.72 -14.58 -2.85
C ALA A 405 -1.46 -14.91 -3.68
N LEU A 406 -1.42 -16.08 -4.33
CA LEU A 406 -0.36 -16.43 -5.28
C LEU A 406 -0.29 -15.42 -6.43
N HIS A 407 -1.38 -15.25 -7.17
CA HIS A 407 -1.41 -14.35 -8.33
C HIS A 407 -1.12 -12.89 -7.93
N ALA A 408 -1.65 -12.43 -6.79
CA ALA A 408 -1.37 -11.08 -6.29
C ALA A 408 0.12 -10.89 -5.94
N LEU A 409 0.78 -11.89 -5.35
CA LEU A 409 2.21 -11.83 -5.06
C LEU A 409 3.05 -11.79 -6.35
N MET A 410 2.71 -12.63 -7.34
CA MET A 410 3.38 -12.63 -8.64
C MET A 410 3.27 -11.26 -9.33
N LEU A 411 2.08 -10.65 -9.33
CA LEU A 411 1.89 -9.30 -9.87
C LEU A 411 2.73 -8.26 -9.11
N LEU A 412 2.84 -8.34 -7.77
CA LEU A 412 3.68 -7.42 -7.02
C LEU A 412 5.17 -7.52 -7.38
N ILE A 413 5.68 -8.75 -7.54
CA ILE A 413 7.06 -9.02 -7.93
C ILE A 413 7.34 -8.46 -9.33
N ARG A 414 6.48 -8.78 -10.30
CA ARG A 414 6.66 -8.40 -11.72
C ARG A 414 6.49 -6.91 -11.97
N THR A 415 5.50 -6.29 -11.33
CA THR A 415 5.07 -4.93 -11.68
C THR A 415 5.58 -3.85 -10.71
N GLY A 416 5.98 -4.22 -9.49
CA GLY A 416 6.32 -3.26 -8.43
C GLY A 416 5.15 -2.34 -8.03
N ARG A 417 3.90 -2.69 -8.36
CA ARG A 417 2.70 -1.97 -7.90
C ARG A 417 2.59 -2.01 -6.38
N ARG A 418 1.86 -1.06 -5.80
CA ARG A 418 1.54 -1.13 -4.38
C ARG A 418 0.48 -2.22 -4.18
N MET A 419 0.55 -2.90 -3.04
CA MET A 419 -0.41 -3.94 -2.66
C MET A 419 -1.87 -3.50 -2.82
N SER A 420 -2.23 -2.28 -2.40
CA SER A 420 -3.59 -1.78 -2.53
C SER A 420 -4.03 -1.58 -3.99
N GLU A 421 -3.11 -1.30 -4.90
CA GLU A 421 -3.38 -1.11 -6.33
C GLU A 421 -3.63 -2.47 -7.01
N VAL A 422 -2.92 -3.51 -6.60
CA VAL A 422 -3.12 -4.90 -7.07
C VAL A 422 -4.42 -5.48 -6.52
N LEU A 423 -4.65 -5.42 -5.20
CA LEU A 423 -5.81 -6.05 -4.57
C LEU A 423 -7.16 -5.39 -4.93
N MET A 424 -7.14 -4.17 -5.48
CA MET A 424 -8.33 -3.45 -5.93
C MET A 424 -8.35 -3.27 -7.46
N MET A 425 -7.52 -4.02 -8.20
CA MET A 425 -7.49 -4.00 -9.66
C MET A 425 -8.86 -4.35 -10.24
N ASP A 426 -9.23 -3.68 -11.33
CA ASP A 426 -10.48 -3.97 -12.05
C ASP A 426 -10.45 -5.38 -12.63
N PHE A 427 -11.63 -5.98 -12.80
CA PHE A 427 -11.72 -7.33 -13.34
C PHE A 427 -11.17 -7.47 -14.77
N GLU A 428 -11.28 -6.43 -15.62
CA GLU A 428 -10.69 -6.37 -16.96
C GLU A 428 -9.63 -5.25 -17.04
N PRO A 429 -8.40 -5.49 -16.55
CA PRO A 429 -7.38 -4.46 -16.49
C PRO A 429 -6.51 -4.40 -17.77
N ILE A 430 -6.64 -5.37 -18.69
CA ILE A 430 -5.79 -5.46 -19.88
C ILE A 430 -6.43 -4.72 -21.07
N SER A 431 -5.61 -3.92 -21.75
CA SER A 431 -5.95 -3.23 -22.99
C SER A 431 -4.82 -3.42 -24.01
N PRO A 432 -5.12 -3.40 -25.33
CA PRO A 432 -4.10 -3.54 -26.36
C PRO A 432 -3.11 -2.36 -26.31
N LEU A 433 -1.84 -2.63 -26.60
CA LEU A 433 -0.85 -1.57 -26.81
C LEU A 433 -1.05 -1.00 -28.22
N PRO A 434 -1.37 0.29 -28.40
CA PRO A 434 -1.47 0.87 -29.73
C PRO A 434 -0.08 0.91 -30.38
N THR A 435 0.19 0.01 -31.32
CA THR A 435 1.39 0.05 -32.17
C THR A 435 1.28 1.24 -33.12
N SER A 436 1.89 2.36 -32.74
CA SER A 436 2.06 3.55 -33.61
C SER A 436 3.54 3.77 -33.88
N LEU A 437 4.24 2.71 -34.31
CA LEU A 437 5.56 2.85 -34.92
C LEU A 437 5.36 2.79 -36.45
N PRO A 438 5.92 3.73 -37.23
CA PRO A 438 6.03 3.55 -38.67
C PRO A 438 6.79 2.24 -38.89
N GLN A 439 6.24 1.32 -39.68
CA GLN A 439 6.95 0.13 -40.13
C GLN A 439 8.19 0.59 -40.89
N SER A 440 9.35 0.62 -40.22
CA SER A 440 10.63 0.64 -40.90
C SER A 440 10.80 -0.72 -41.56
N THR A 441 10.65 -0.73 -42.87
CA THR A 441 11.10 -1.82 -43.74
C THR A 441 12.62 -1.94 -43.61
N ASP A 442 13.09 -2.77 -42.67
CA ASP A 442 14.09 -3.81 -42.89
C ASP A 442 14.59 -4.38 -41.56
N SER A 443 14.58 -5.73 -41.50
CA SER A 443 15.42 -6.60 -40.66
C SER A 443 15.34 -6.55 -39.12
N ASP A 444 14.16 -6.48 -38.50
CA ASP A 444 13.97 -6.90 -37.09
C ASP A 444 12.66 -7.69 -36.93
N GLN A 445 12.64 -8.93 -37.45
CA GLN A 445 11.51 -9.85 -37.24
C GLN A 445 11.54 -10.53 -35.85
N ASP A 446 12.64 -10.44 -35.11
CA ASP A 446 12.77 -11.08 -33.79
C ASP A 446 12.21 -10.23 -32.62
N LEU A 447 11.89 -8.96 -32.84
CA LEU A 447 11.27 -8.08 -31.82
C LEU A 447 9.73 -8.08 -31.88
N ALA A 448 9.12 -8.74 -32.86
CA ALA A 448 7.67 -8.73 -33.07
C ALA A 448 6.90 -9.79 -32.25
N ASP A 449 7.59 -10.76 -31.63
CA ASP A 449 6.98 -11.90 -30.93
C ASP A 449 6.81 -11.71 -29.41
N GLU A 450 7.30 -10.62 -28.83
CA GLU A 450 7.04 -10.31 -27.42
C GLU A 450 5.70 -9.57 -27.30
N PHE A 451 4.61 -10.31 -27.06
CA PHE A 451 3.27 -9.72 -26.89
C PHE A 451 3.25 -8.76 -25.70
N VAL A 452 3.27 -7.45 -25.97
CA VAL A 452 3.17 -6.39 -24.96
C VAL A 452 1.73 -5.85 -24.93
N ALA A 453 1.13 -5.84 -23.74
CA ALA A 453 -0.18 -5.24 -23.49
C ALA A 453 -0.06 -4.05 -22.53
N ARG A 454 -1.13 -3.24 -22.38
CA ARG A 454 -1.24 -2.25 -21.30
C ARG A 454 -2.12 -2.81 -20.18
N MET A 455 -1.60 -2.77 -18.96
CA MET A 455 -2.36 -3.08 -17.74
C MET A 455 -2.75 -1.78 -17.03
N SER A 456 -4.05 -1.57 -16.83
CA SER A 456 -4.58 -0.53 -15.95
C SER A 456 -4.45 -0.94 -14.48
N PHE A 457 -4.30 0.04 -13.61
CA PHE A 457 -4.25 -0.16 -12.18
C PHE A 457 -4.85 1.03 -11.45
N GLN A 458 -5.25 0.81 -10.20
CA GLN A 458 -5.93 1.85 -9.44
C GLN A 458 -4.97 2.76 -8.71
N GLU A 459 -5.23 4.06 -8.75
CA GLU A 459 -4.46 5.01 -7.96
C GLU A 459 -5.07 5.18 -6.57
N THR A 460 -4.31 4.79 -5.55
CA THR A 460 -4.82 4.73 -4.17
C THR A 460 -4.43 5.93 -3.31
N LYS A 461 -3.64 6.86 -3.85
CA LYS A 461 -3.05 7.97 -3.07
C LYS A 461 -2.99 9.31 -3.80
N ILE A 462 -2.85 9.30 -5.12
CA ILE A 462 -2.57 10.47 -5.93
C ILE A 462 -3.42 10.32 -7.18
N GLU A 463 -4.08 11.38 -7.62
CA GLU A 463 -4.79 11.42 -8.89
C GLU A 463 -3.92 12.13 -9.92
N HIS A 464 -3.71 11.52 -11.07
CA HIS A 464 -3.06 12.14 -12.23
C HIS A 464 -4.06 12.27 -13.39
N ASN A 465 -3.85 13.26 -14.26
CA ASN A 465 -4.69 13.45 -15.45
C ASN A 465 -4.47 12.36 -16.52
N ASP A 466 -3.32 11.70 -16.53
CA ASP A 466 -3.00 10.63 -17.47
C ASP A 466 -3.56 9.27 -17.01
N PRO A 467 -4.05 8.40 -17.92
CA PRO A 467 -4.55 7.07 -17.58
C PRO A 467 -3.53 6.24 -16.79
N ALA A 468 -3.96 5.68 -15.66
CA ALA A 468 -3.13 4.86 -14.78
C ALA A 468 -2.88 3.47 -15.38
N THR A 469 -1.93 3.40 -16.31
CA THR A 469 -1.61 2.18 -17.06
C THR A 469 -0.10 2.02 -17.23
N ILE A 470 0.38 0.76 -17.28
CA ILE A 470 1.78 0.42 -17.59
C ILE A 470 1.85 -0.62 -18.71
N PRO A 471 2.92 -0.64 -19.51
CA PRO A 471 3.19 -1.78 -20.39
C PRO A 471 3.52 -3.02 -19.56
N VAL A 472 3.04 -4.18 -20.00
CA VAL A 472 3.26 -5.48 -19.38
C VAL A 472 3.51 -6.55 -20.44
N ASP A 473 4.29 -7.57 -20.06
CA ASP A 473 4.60 -8.73 -20.87
C ASP A 473 3.46 -9.79 -20.85
N GLN A 474 3.61 -10.83 -21.67
CA GLN A 474 2.65 -11.93 -21.78
C GLN A 474 2.46 -12.69 -20.44
N GLU A 475 3.50 -12.80 -19.62
CA GLU A 475 3.40 -13.50 -18.33
C GLU A 475 2.44 -12.81 -17.38
N VAL A 476 2.48 -11.48 -17.29
CA VAL A 476 1.51 -10.69 -16.50
C VAL A 476 0.09 -10.86 -17.04
N VAL A 477 -0.08 -10.90 -18.37
CA VAL A 477 -1.38 -11.16 -19.02
C VAL A 477 -1.91 -12.54 -18.63
N ASP A 478 -1.05 -13.56 -18.61
CA ASP A 478 -1.43 -14.93 -18.25
C ASP A 478 -1.82 -15.07 -16.77
N ILE A 479 -1.11 -14.39 -15.87
CA ILE A 479 -1.48 -14.30 -14.44
C ILE A 479 -2.87 -13.68 -14.29
N ILE A 480 -3.15 -12.59 -15.00
CA ILE A 480 -4.46 -11.93 -14.95
C ILE A 480 -5.55 -12.84 -15.48
N ARG A 481 -5.34 -13.49 -16.64
CA ARG A 481 -6.30 -14.44 -17.22
C ARG A 481 -6.56 -15.64 -16.31
N ALA A 482 -5.52 -16.16 -15.64
CA ALA A 482 -5.66 -17.24 -14.66
C ALA A 482 -6.50 -16.81 -13.46
N GLN A 483 -6.25 -15.60 -12.94
CA GLN A 483 -7.04 -15.04 -11.85
C GLN A 483 -8.49 -14.77 -12.26
N GLN A 484 -8.76 -14.28 -13.48
CA GLN A 484 -10.12 -14.10 -13.99
C GLN A 484 -10.89 -15.41 -14.07
N ARG A 485 -10.27 -16.50 -14.55
CA ARG A 485 -10.90 -17.85 -14.56
C ARG A 485 -11.26 -18.29 -13.15
N TRP A 486 -10.31 -18.20 -12.22
CA TRP A 486 -10.53 -18.55 -10.81
C TRP A 486 -11.70 -17.78 -10.21
N VAL A 487 -11.82 -16.46 -10.47
CA VAL A 487 -12.91 -15.65 -9.95
C VAL A 487 -14.26 -16.04 -10.56
N ARG A 488 -14.32 -16.31 -11.87
CA ARG A 488 -15.57 -16.75 -12.53
C ARG A 488 -16.07 -18.07 -11.92
N GLU A 489 -15.18 -19.04 -11.74
CA GLU A 489 -15.48 -20.33 -11.09
C GLU A 489 -15.93 -20.12 -9.64
N PHE A 490 -15.17 -19.35 -8.86
CA PHE A 490 -15.51 -19.05 -7.47
C PHE A 490 -16.89 -18.38 -7.33
N LEU A 491 -17.22 -17.40 -8.18
CA LEU A 491 -18.50 -16.69 -8.12
C LEU A 491 -19.67 -17.57 -8.57
N ALA A 492 -19.46 -18.43 -9.58
CA ALA A 492 -20.44 -19.45 -9.95
C ALA A 492 -20.72 -20.40 -8.76
N ASP A 493 -19.66 -20.88 -8.10
CA ASP A 493 -19.78 -21.68 -6.86
C ASP A 493 -20.40 -20.89 -5.70
N GLN A 494 -20.31 -19.56 -5.72
CA GLN A 494 -21.02 -18.68 -4.78
C GLN A 494 -22.50 -18.44 -5.16
N GLY A 495 -22.97 -18.90 -6.31
CA GLY A 495 -24.33 -18.68 -6.78
C GLY A 495 -24.53 -17.25 -7.29
N ALA A 496 -23.51 -16.68 -7.95
CA ALA A 496 -23.68 -15.49 -8.76
C ALA A 496 -24.41 -15.86 -10.08
N PRO A 497 -25.22 -14.95 -10.65
CA PRO A 497 -25.89 -15.19 -11.93
C PRO A 497 -24.90 -15.51 -13.06
N ASN A 498 -25.33 -16.30 -14.05
CA ASN A 498 -24.53 -16.60 -15.23
C ASN A 498 -24.14 -15.32 -15.97
N GLY A 499 -22.86 -15.21 -16.35
CA GLY A 499 -22.31 -14.02 -17.01
C GLY A 499 -22.07 -12.82 -16.08
N HIS A 500 -22.28 -12.96 -14.77
CA HIS A 500 -22.00 -11.88 -13.81
C HIS A 500 -20.51 -11.53 -13.78
N GLN A 501 -20.21 -10.27 -14.04
CA GLN A 501 -18.84 -9.73 -13.98
C GLN A 501 -18.65 -8.92 -12.69
N PRO A 502 -17.70 -9.30 -11.82
CA PRO A 502 -17.43 -8.54 -10.61
C PRO A 502 -16.65 -7.25 -10.94
N PRO A 503 -16.69 -6.25 -10.05
CA PRO A 503 -15.88 -5.04 -10.22
C PRO A 503 -14.37 -5.28 -10.06
N TYR A 504 -13.97 -6.25 -9.21
CA TYR A 504 -12.57 -6.47 -8.86
C TYR A 504 -12.03 -7.80 -9.40
N LEU A 505 -10.77 -7.81 -9.82
CA LEU A 505 -10.02 -9.02 -10.17
C LEU A 505 -9.66 -9.88 -8.95
N PHE A 506 -9.46 -9.26 -7.80
CA PHE A 506 -9.18 -9.95 -6.54
C PHE A 506 -10.35 -9.71 -5.58
N VAL A 507 -11.04 -10.77 -5.18
CA VAL A 507 -12.31 -10.68 -4.44
C VAL A 507 -12.23 -11.30 -3.05
N GLN A 508 -12.94 -10.72 -2.09
CA GLN A 508 -13.11 -11.33 -0.77
C GLN A 508 -13.87 -12.66 -0.89
N THR A 509 -13.39 -13.71 -0.23
CA THR A 509 -14.00 -15.05 -0.30
C THR A 509 -15.16 -15.28 0.67
N ARG A 510 -15.31 -14.41 1.68
CA ARG A 510 -16.37 -14.49 2.69
C ARG A 510 -17.42 -13.42 2.46
N GLN A 511 -18.69 -13.76 2.63
CA GLN A 511 -19.79 -12.79 2.65
C GLN A 511 -19.82 -11.87 1.40
N ASN A 512 -19.54 -12.43 0.22
CA ASN A 512 -19.32 -11.66 -1.02
C ASN A 512 -19.75 -12.47 -2.25
N ARG A 513 -21.01 -12.88 -2.27
CA ARG A 513 -21.62 -13.71 -3.33
C ARG A 513 -21.39 -13.14 -4.72
N LEU A 514 -21.54 -11.81 -4.87
CA LEU A 514 -21.42 -11.13 -6.17
C LEU A 514 -20.04 -10.52 -6.42
N GLY A 515 -19.03 -10.82 -5.61
CA GLY A 515 -17.66 -10.31 -5.83
C GLY A 515 -17.50 -8.80 -5.70
N ARG A 516 -18.43 -8.10 -5.01
CA ARG A 516 -18.43 -6.63 -4.86
C ARG A 516 -17.39 -6.10 -3.86
N LEU A 517 -16.80 -6.97 -3.06
CA LEU A 517 -15.75 -6.60 -2.10
C LEU A 517 -14.38 -7.06 -2.60
N PRO A 518 -13.35 -6.19 -2.57
CA PRO A 518 -12.01 -6.56 -2.99
C PRO A 518 -11.35 -7.51 -1.97
N TYR A 519 -10.30 -8.20 -2.41
CA TYR A 519 -9.55 -9.11 -1.55
C TYR A 519 -8.97 -8.37 -0.32
N PRO A 520 -9.22 -8.84 0.92
CA PRO A 520 -8.81 -8.08 2.10
C PRO A 520 -7.29 -8.02 2.28
N ALA A 521 -6.76 -6.80 2.37
CA ALA A 521 -5.34 -6.56 2.64
C ALA A 521 -4.84 -7.25 3.92
N ALA A 522 -5.68 -7.35 4.96
CA ALA A 522 -5.34 -8.04 6.20
C ALA A 522 -5.14 -9.55 5.99
N THR A 523 -5.99 -10.18 5.17
CA THR A 523 -5.86 -11.59 4.79
C THR A 523 -4.57 -11.79 4.01
N PHE A 524 -4.32 -10.94 3.00
CA PHE A 524 -3.10 -11.02 2.19
C PHE A 524 -1.83 -10.90 3.04
N HIS A 525 -1.77 -9.91 3.92
CA HIS A 525 -0.65 -9.76 4.86
C HIS A 525 -0.46 -10.97 5.78
N SER A 526 -1.55 -11.61 6.23
CA SER A 526 -1.48 -12.83 7.02
C SER A 526 -0.88 -13.98 6.22
N ARG A 527 -1.33 -14.16 4.96
CA ARG A 527 -0.80 -15.18 4.06
C ARG A 527 0.68 -14.99 3.75
N LEU A 528 1.10 -13.75 3.49
CA LEU A 528 2.53 -13.46 3.27
C LEU A 528 3.38 -13.66 4.52
N ARG A 529 2.83 -13.44 5.72
CA ARG A 529 3.54 -13.76 6.98
C ARG A 529 3.72 -15.27 7.12
N GLU A 530 2.66 -16.03 6.89
CA GLU A 530 2.70 -17.48 6.94
C GLU A 530 3.65 -18.06 5.88
N LEU A 531 3.66 -17.50 4.67
CA LEU A 531 4.65 -17.86 3.63
C LEU A 531 6.08 -17.52 4.06
N THR A 532 6.28 -16.35 4.70
CA THR A 532 7.60 -15.97 5.24
C THR A 532 8.11 -17.02 6.24
N GLU A 533 7.24 -17.47 7.14
CA GLU A 533 7.57 -18.46 8.16
C GLU A 533 7.86 -19.84 7.55
N ARG A 534 7.11 -20.25 6.53
CA ARG A 534 7.30 -21.55 5.85
C ARG A 534 8.54 -21.61 4.97
N LEU A 535 8.86 -20.54 4.24
CA LEU A 535 10.04 -20.51 3.36
C LEU A 535 11.33 -20.20 4.12
N ALA A 536 11.25 -19.51 5.25
CA ALA A 536 12.39 -19.17 6.12
C ALA A 536 13.61 -18.57 5.37
N ILE A 537 13.36 -17.81 4.29
CA ILE A 537 14.41 -17.25 3.43
C ILE A 537 15.24 -16.23 4.20
N THR A 538 16.56 -16.33 4.07
CA THR A 538 17.53 -15.36 4.56
C THR A 538 18.20 -14.63 3.40
N ASP A 539 18.63 -13.39 3.62
CA ASP A 539 19.50 -12.66 2.69
C ASP A 539 20.95 -13.14 2.79
N SER A 540 21.84 -12.61 1.93
CA SER A 540 23.28 -12.94 1.93
C SER A 540 23.98 -12.65 3.26
N THR A 541 23.41 -11.79 4.09
CA THR A 541 23.93 -11.44 5.44
C THR A 541 23.34 -12.31 6.55
N GLY A 542 22.56 -13.34 6.19
CA GLY A 542 21.90 -14.25 7.13
C GLY A 542 20.68 -13.66 7.84
N ARG A 543 20.15 -12.51 7.39
CA ARG A 543 18.98 -11.89 8.03
C ARG A 543 17.68 -12.44 7.42
N PRO A 544 16.66 -12.75 8.25
CA PRO A 544 15.38 -13.24 7.75
C PRO A 544 14.64 -12.21 6.87
N VAL A 545 14.28 -12.62 5.66
CA VAL A 545 13.55 -11.80 4.69
C VAL A 545 12.06 -11.84 5.01
N LYS A 546 11.46 -10.66 5.20
CA LYS A 546 10.02 -10.54 5.47
C LYS A 546 9.23 -10.26 4.19
N ILE A 547 8.69 -11.30 3.55
CA ILE A 547 7.85 -11.21 2.34
C ILE A 547 6.63 -10.30 2.57
N SER A 548 6.08 -10.31 3.79
CA SER A 548 4.98 -9.43 4.19
C SER A 548 5.27 -7.93 4.11
N LYS A 549 6.54 -7.51 4.03
CA LYS A 549 6.95 -6.12 3.70
C LYS A 549 6.84 -5.88 2.18
N THR A 550 5.62 -5.88 1.66
CA THR A 550 5.34 -5.81 0.20
C THR A 550 5.95 -4.60 -0.52
N HIS A 551 6.29 -3.52 0.19
CA HIS A 551 6.98 -2.38 -0.40
C HIS A 551 8.40 -2.71 -0.88
N LYS A 552 9.02 -3.79 -0.38
CA LYS A 552 10.33 -4.26 -0.86
C LYS A 552 10.30 -4.62 -2.35
N PHE A 553 9.25 -5.30 -2.83
CA PHE A 553 9.11 -5.64 -4.26
C PHE A 553 9.08 -4.40 -5.16
N ARG A 554 8.45 -3.33 -4.69
CA ARG A 554 8.45 -2.05 -5.39
C ARG A 554 9.83 -1.40 -5.42
N HIS A 555 10.56 -1.43 -4.31
CA HIS A 555 11.95 -0.98 -4.26
C HIS A 555 12.83 -1.79 -5.22
N THR A 556 12.77 -3.12 -5.15
CA THR A 556 13.49 -4.01 -6.07
C THR A 556 13.19 -3.71 -7.52
N ARG A 557 11.90 -3.64 -7.92
CA ARG A 557 11.53 -3.33 -9.30
C ARG A 557 12.04 -1.95 -9.75
N ALA A 558 11.96 -0.95 -8.89
CA ALA A 558 12.46 0.39 -9.20
C ALA A 558 13.99 0.40 -9.41
N THR A 559 14.73 -0.25 -8.50
CA THR A 559 16.19 -0.37 -8.60
C THR A 559 16.60 -1.18 -9.82
N ASN A 560 15.91 -2.29 -10.15
CA ASN A 560 16.20 -3.09 -11.33
C ASN A 560 15.98 -2.30 -12.63
N LEU A 561 14.92 -1.49 -12.71
CA LEU A 561 14.70 -0.61 -13.87
C LEU A 561 15.82 0.44 -14.01
N LEU A 562 16.24 1.06 -12.90
CA LEU A 562 17.34 2.02 -12.91
C LEU A 562 18.68 1.37 -13.29
N ASN A 563 18.98 0.19 -12.74
CA ASN A 563 20.19 -0.57 -13.06
C ASN A 563 20.22 -1.04 -14.52
N ALA A 564 19.05 -1.28 -15.13
CA ALA A 564 18.90 -1.57 -16.55
C ALA A 564 19.02 -0.32 -17.45
N GLY A 565 19.30 0.86 -16.89
CA GLY A 565 19.49 2.10 -17.64
C GLY A 565 18.20 2.83 -18.01
N VAL A 566 17.04 2.43 -17.45
CA VAL A 566 15.78 3.14 -17.72
C VAL A 566 15.84 4.55 -17.13
N PRO A 567 15.54 5.62 -17.92
CA PRO A 567 15.63 6.98 -17.43
C PRO A 567 14.75 7.24 -16.20
N ILE A 568 15.25 8.04 -15.24
CA ILE A 568 14.57 8.29 -13.96
C ILE A 568 13.14 8.81 -14.11
N HIS A 569 12.88 9.66 -15.12
CA HIS A 569 11.54 10.20 -15.38
C HIS A 569 10.56 9.12 -15.90
N VAL A 570 11.06 8.11 -16.62
CA VAL A 570 10.27 6.94 -17.05
C VAL A 570 9.96 6.06 -15.84
N VAL A 571 10.93 5.81 -14.96
CA VAL A 571 10.69 5.08 -13.70
C VAL A 571 9.72 5.83 -12.79
N MET A 572 9.81 7.17 -12.71
CA MET A 572 8.85 8.02 -12.00
C MET A 572 7.43 7.86 -12.55
N ARG A 573 7.25 7.91 -13.88
CA ARG A 573 5.95 7.73 -14.52
C ARG A 573 5.43 6.31 -14.30
N TYR A 574 6.29 5.30 -14.50
CA TYR A 574 5.97 3.90 -14.24
C TYR A 574 5.47 3.72 -12.81
N LEU A 575 6.16 4.26 -11.80
CA LEU A 575 5.80 4.13 -10.39
C LEU A 575 4.73 5.13 -9.92
N ARG A 576 4.39 6.15 -10.70
CA ARG A 576 3.48 7.25 -10.32
C ARG A 576 3.99 8.02 -9.10
N HIS A 577 5.20 8.54 -9.23
CA HIS A 577 5.87 9.39 -8.24
C HIS A 577 5.72 10.87 -8.62
N LEU A 578 5.27 11.69 -7.66
CA LEU A 578 5.08 13.13 -7.86
C LEU A 578 6.37 13.94 -7.80
N SER A 579 7.37 13.47 -7.06
CA SER A 579 8.66 14.14 -6.94
C SER A 579 9.81 13.21 -7.27
N THR A 580 10.88 13.80 -7.81
CA THR A 580 12.15 13.13 -8.05
C THR A 580 12.73 12.56 -6.76
N ASP A 581 12.60 13.26 -5.62
CA ASP A 581 13.03 12.79 -4.29
C ASP A 581 12.51 11.40 -3.96
N MET A 582 11.24 11.11 -4.30
CA MET A 582 10.65 9.79 -4.05
C MET A 582 11.33 8.67 -4.84
N THR A 583 11.81 8.96 -6.04
CA THR A 583 12.50 7.99 -6.91
C THR A 583 13.99 7.93 -6.62
N MET A 584 14.60 9.05 -6.23
CA MET A 584 15.99 9.10 -5.78
C MET A 584 16.24 8.21 -4.55
N HIS A 585 15.20 7.91 -3.76
CA HIS A 585 15.29 6.87 -2.73
C HIS A 585 15.67 5.47 -3.24
N TYR A 586 15.43 5.16 -4.52
CA TYR A 586 15.79 3.89 -5.15
C TYR A 586 17.14 3.93 -5.87
N ALA A 587 17.59 5.12 -6.26
CA ALA A 587 18.83 5.35 -7.01
C ALA A 587 20.11 5.26 -6.14
N VAL A 588 19.97 5.05 -4.82
CA VAL A 588 21.11 5.02 -3.88
C VAL A 588 22.03 3.82 -4.13
N THR A 589 21.55 2.75 -4.77
CA THR A 589 22.33 1.55 -5.08
C THR A 589 23.16 1.68 -6.37
N LEU A 590 23.51 2.89 -6.77
CA LEU A 590 24.20 3.16 -8.04
C LEU A 590 25.63 3.66 -7.84
N SER A 591 26.28 3.61 -6.68
CA SER A 591 27.68 4.09 -6.57
C SER A 591 28.61 3.43 -7.59
N GLU A 592 28.49 2.10 -7.79
CA GLU A 592 29.24 1.38 -8.85
C GLU A 592 28.79 1.76 -10.27
N THR A 593 27.52 2.15 -10.46
CA THR A 593 27.00 2.56 -11.78
C THR A 593 27.34 4.02 -12.09
N GLU A 594 27.34 4.89 -11.09
CA GLU A 594 27.79 6.28 -11.16
C GLU A 594 29.27 6.31 -11.52
N GLU A 595 30.09 5.50 -10.85
CA GLU A 595 31.50 5.34 -11.20
C GLU A 595 31.69 4.76 -12.60
N ARG A 596 30.97 3.71 -12.98
CA ARG A 596 31.04 3.13 -14.34
C ARG A 596 30.60 4.10 -15.43
N GLU A 597 29.51 4.81 -15.23
CA GLU A 597 29.01 5.82 -16.18
C GLU A 597 29.96 7.03 -16.22
N PHE A 598 30.52 7.46 -15.09
CA PHE A 598 31.52 8.53 -15.05
C PHE A 598 32.80 8.14 -15.79
N LEU A 599 33.28 6.90 -15.61
CA LEU A 599 34.46 6.37 -16.32
C LEU A 599 34.22 6.21 -17.82
N ARG A 600 32.99 5.95 -18.28
CA ARG A 600 32.64 5.97 -19.72
C ARG A 600 32.86 7.34 -20.37
N TYR A 601 32.77 8.42 -19.61
CA TYR A 601 32.99 9.78 -20.15
C TYR A 601 34.47 10.17 -20.22
N LYS A 602 35.38 9.44 -19.57
CA LYS A 602 36.81 9.76 -19.59
C LYS A 602 37.44 9.26 -20.90
N LYS A 603 37.54 10.14 -21.89
CA LYS A 603 38.12 9.85 -23.21
C LYS A 603 39.65 9.93 -23.20
N VAL A 604 40.29 9.06 -23.99
CA VAL A 604 41.73 8.97 -24.18
C VAL A 604 42.06 9.20 -25.65
N THR A 605 43.10 9.96 -25.97
CA THR A 605 43.56 10.17 -27.36
C THR A 605 44.39 8.99 -27.88
N GLY A 606 44.64 8.91 -29.19
CA GLY A 606 45.48 7.88 -29.81
C GLY A 606 46.92 7.78 -29.30
N ASP A 607 47.40 8.82 -28.58
CA ASP A 607 48.72 8.85 -27.95
C ASP A 607 48.70 8.41 -26.47
N GLY A 608 47.54 8.04 -25.92
CA GLY A 608 47.39 7.59 -24.54
C GLY A 608 47.28 8.70 -23.50
N ARG A 609 46.88 9.92 -23.90
CA ARG A 609 46.67 11.06 -22.97
C ARG A 609 45.19 11.21 -22.63
N THR A 610 44.90 11.57 -21.38
CA THR A 610 43.58 12.05 -20.97
C THR A 610 43.38 13.47 -21.48
N ILE A 611 42.16 13.78 -21.92
CA ILE A 611 41.83 15.09 -22.48
C ILE A 611 41.31 15.98 -21.35
N ASP A 612 41.92 17.14 -21.16
CA ASP A 612 41.34 18.24 -20.38
C ASP A 612 40.43 19.04 -21.31
N PHE A 613 39.18 19.24 -20.90
CA PHE A 613 38.14 19.86 -21.73
C PHE A 613 37.92 21.32 -21.34
N ASP A 614 37.64 22.18 -22.33
CA ASP A 614 37.01 23.48 -22.09
C ASP A 614 35.46 23.37 -22.10
N ASP A 615 34.77 24.42 -21.66
CA ASP A 615 33.30 24.44 -21.55
C ASP A 615 32.57 24.21 -22.90
N GLY A 616 33.19 24.55 -24.03
CA GLY A 616 32.65 24.35 -25.38
C GLY A 616 32.84 22.90 -25.88
N ASP A 617 33.98 22.29 -25.58
CA ASP A 617 34.32 20.91 -25.95
C ASP A 617 33.41 19.89 -25.22
N LEU A 618 32.94 20.21 -24.01
CA LEU A 618 32.06 19.36 -23.21
C LEU A 618 30.71 19.08 -23.89
N PHE A 619 30.14 20.08 -24.58
CA PHE A 619 28.86 19.93 -25.28
C PHE A 619 28.96 18.99 -26.48
N ASP A 620 30.07 19.04 -27.21
CA ASP A 620 30.30 18.17 -28.37
C ASP A 620 30.56 16.72 -27.97
N LEU A 621 31.23 16.47 -26.83
CA LEU A 621 31.48 15.12 -26.29
C LEU A 621 30.21 14.39 -25.89
N LEU A 622 29.25 15.08 -25.25
CA LEU A 622 27.97 14.52 -24.82
C LEU A 622 27.15 13.95 -25.99
N HIS A 623 27.40 14.42 -27.22
CA HIS A 623 26.66 14.04 -28.41
C HIS A 623 27.45 13.11 -29.36
N LEU A 624 28.69 12.70 -29.04
CA LEU A 624 29.51 11.88 -29.93
C LEU A 624 28.88 10.50 -30.24
N GLN A 625 28.20 9.89 -29.28
CA GLN A 625 27.53 8.58 -29.48
C GLN A 625 26.28 8.67 -30.35
N GLN A 626 25.69 9.86 -30.51
CA GLN A 626 24.48 10.07 -31.31
C GLN A 626 24.79 10.45 -32.77
N ARG A 627 26.07 10.60 -33.12
CA ARG A 627 26.53 11.08 -34.44
C ARG A 627 27.05 9.94 -35.30
N ALA A 628 26.25 9.47 -36.26
CA ALA A 628 26.60 8.36 -37.14
C ALA A 628 27.82 8.63 -38.05
N ASP A 629 28.13 9.89 -38.36
CA ASP A 629 29.22 10.29 -39.26
C ASP A 629 30.62 10.30 -38.61
N ARG A 630 30.71 10.12 -37.27
CA ARG A 630 31.95 10.26 -36.50
C ARG A 630 32.29 9.06 -35.61
N VAL A 631 31.53 7.97 -35.74
CA VAL A 631 31.82 6.69 -35.07
C VAL A 631 32.87 5.92 -35.87
N LEU A 632 33.88 5.40 -35.17
CA LEU A 632 34.93 4.54 -35.70
C LEU A 632 34.84 3.18 -35.03
N PRO A 633 35.33 2.09 -35.64
CA PRO A 633 35.31 0.76 -35.01
C PRO A 633 35.97 0.75 -33.62
N ASN A 634 37.04 1.53 -33.45
CA ASN A 634 37.88 1.56 -32.26
C ASN A 634 37.79 2.87 -31.45
N GLY A 635 36.81 3.75 -31.74
CA GLY A 635 36.65 5.02 -31.03
C GLY A 635 35.78 6.05 -31.78
N TRP A 636 36.11 7.33 -31.65
CA TRP A 636 35.39 8.45 -32.26
C TRP A 636 36.32 9.51 -32.84
N CYS A 637 35.78 10.32 -33.75
CA CYS A 637 36.44 11.49 -34.30
C CYS A 637 35.88 12.79 -33.69
N MET A 638 36.71 13.57 -33.00
CA MET A 638 36.38 14.91 -32.48
C MET A 638 36.60 16.03 -33.50
N LEU A 639 36.56 15.74 -34.80
CA LEU A 639 36.59 16.78 -35.81
C LEU A 639 35.22 17.48 -35.83
N PRO A 640 35.14 18.84 -35.75
CA PRO A 640 33.87 19.55 -35.73
C PRO A 640 32.98 19.20 -36.94
N PRO A 641 31.64 19.11 -36.80
CA PRO A 641 30.75 18.61 -37.85
C PRO A 641 30.83 19.35 -39.19
N ARG A 642 31.13 20.65 -39.15
CA ARG A 642 31.26 21.49 -40.35
C ARG A 642 32.55 21.22 -41.16
N GLN A 643 33.45 20.38 -40.65
CA GLN A 643 34.73 20.07 -41.29
C GLN A 643 34.74 18.64 -41.85
N THR A 644 35.16 18.51 -43.10
CA THR A 644 35.36 17.22 -43.79
C THR A 644 36.77 16.69 -43.54
N CYS A 645 36.89 15.37 -43.32
CA CYS A 645 38.17 14.72 -43.06
C CYS A 645 38.79 14.20 -44.36
N SER A 646 40.04 14.55 -44.65
CA SER A 646 40.80 14.05 -45.81
C SER A 646 41.61 12.77 -45.53
N LYS A 647 41.61 12.26 -44.28
CA LYS A 647 42.52 11.18 -43.83
C LYS A 647 42.04 9.75 -44.07
N GLY A 648 40.90 9.55 -44.75
CA GLY A 648 40.46 8.23 -45.24
C GLY A 648 40.48 7.11 -44.18
N ASN A 649 39.97 7.36 -42.98
CA ASN A 649 39.89 6.43 -41.84
C ASN A 649 41.22 6.00 -41.17
N ALA A 650 42.35 6.63 -41.48
CA ALA A 650 43.59 6.48 -40.72
C ALA A 650 43.54 7.28 -39.39
N CYS A 651 42.61 6.92 -38.52
CA CYS A 651 42.22 7.74 -37.37
C CYS A 651 43.10 7.53 -36.14
N LEU A 652 43.62 6.33 -35.88
CA LEU A 652 44.41 6.05 -34.68
C LEU A 652 45.59 7.02 -34.43
N PRO A 653 46.41 7.42 -35.44
CA PRO A 653 47.47 8.42 -35.27
C PRO A 653 46.97 9.88 -35.39
N CYS A 654 45.67 10.11 -35.51
CA CYS A 654 45.10 11.44 -35.67
C CYS A 654 44.91 12.11 -34.30
N SER A 655 45.28 13.39 -34.19
CA SER A 655 45.05 14.18 -32.97
C SER A 655 43.58 14.40 -32.61
N LYS A 656 42.67 14.13 -33.56
CA LYS A 656 41.21 14.20 -33.35
C LYS A 656 40.59 12.85 -32.96
N PHE A 657 41.37 11.78 -32.88
CA PHE A 657 40.87 10.48 -32.46
C PHE A 657 40.82 10.38 -30.94
N VAL A 658 39.69 9.88 -30.46
CA VAL A 658 39.46 9.61 -29.05
C VAL A 658 38.79 8.27 -28.86
N THR A 659 39.04 7.62 -27.75
CA THR A 659 38.46 6.32 -27.41
C THR A 659 38.22 6.22 -25.90
N ASP A 660 37.58 5.15 -25.47
CA ASP A 660 37.31 4.86 -24.07
C ASP A 660 37.27 3.35 -23.82
N THR A 661 36.91 2.97 -22.59
CA THR A 661 36.82 1.57 -22.18
C THR A 661 35.78 0.76 -22.96
N SER A 662 34.78 1.37 -23.60
CA SER A 662 33.78 0.62 -24.38
C SER A 662 34.36 0.03 -25.67
N HIS A 663 35.46 0.58 -26.18
CA HIS A 663 36.14 0.12 -27.40
C HIS A 663 37.31 -0.82 -27.12
N ARG A 664 37.56 -1.17 -25.85
CA ARG A 664 38.72 -1.97 -25.42
C ARG A 664 38.86 -3.28 -26.19
N HIS A 665 37.75 -4.02 -26.34
CA HIS A 665 37.76 -5.30 -27.05
C HIS A 665 38.16 -5.14 -28.53
N GLU A 666 37.72 -4.07 -29.20
CA GLU A 666 38.12 -3.79 -30.58
C GLU A 666 39.61 -3.41 -30.67
N LEU A 667 40.09 -2.58 -29.73
CA LEU A 667 41.50 -2.19 -29.67
C LEU A 667 42.43 -3.39 -29.43
N GLU A 668 42.02 -4.34 -28.59
CA GLU A 668 42.74 -5.59 -28.37
C GLU A 668 42.76 -6.47 -29.63
N ARG A 669 41.61 -6.58 -30.32
CA ARG A 669 41.49 -7.32 -31.57
C ARG A 669 42.36 -6.70 -32.68
N GLN A 670 42.35 -5.38 -32.82
CA GLN A 670 43.18 -4.65 -33.79
C GLN A 670 44.67 -4.86 -33.50
N ARG A 671 45.07 -4.83 -32.21
CA ARG A 671 46.46 -5.08 -31.81
C ARG A 671 46.91 -6.48 -32.19
N ALA A 672 46.14 -7.49 -31.82
CA ALA A 672 46.45 -8.89 -32.11
C ALA A 672 46.58 -9.12 -33.63
N SER A 673 45.60 -8.65 -34.42
CA SER A 673 45.63 -8.78 -35.87
C SER A 673 46.84 -8.07 -36.50
N THR A 674 47.26 -6.92 -35.96
CA THR A 674 48.44 -6.20 -36.44
C THR A 674 49.73 -6.93 -36.12
N GLN A 675 49.82 -7.56 -34.94
CA GLN A 675 50.97 -8.38 -34.53
C GLN A 675 51.12 -9.62 -35.43
N ASP A 676 50.03 -10.36 -35.65
CA ASP A 676 50.03 -11.54 -36.53
C ASP A 676 50.46 -11.18 -37.96
N LEU A 677 50.02 -10.02 -38.47
CA LEU A 677 50.40 -9.53 -39.79
C LEU A 677 51.89 -9.19 -39.88
N ILE A 678 52.46 -8.58 -38.83
CA ILE A 678 53.90 -8.28 -38.75
C ILE A 678 54.69 -9.59 -38.79
N GLU A 679 54.36 -10.55 -37.92
CA GLU A 679 55.04 -11.84 -37.83
C GLU A 679 55.01 -12.60 -39.16
N THR A 680 53.82 -12.71 -39.76
CA THR A 680 53.62 -13.39 -41.04
C THR A 680 54.47 -12.75 -42.15
N ARG A 681 54.50 -11.41 -42.23
CA ARG A 681 55.25 -10.71 -43.28
C ARG A 681 56.75 -10.74 -43.06
N GLN A 682 57.22 -10.67 -41.82
CA GLN A 682 58.63 -10.82 -41.51
C GLN A 682 59.14 -12.22 -41.87
N ALA A 683 58.37 -13.27 -41.54
CA ALA A 683 58.69 -14.66 -41.92
C ALA A 683 58.76 -14.82 -43.46
N GLN A 684 57.78 -14.29 -44.19
CA GLN A 684 57.78 -14.31 -45.65
C GLN A 684 58.96 -13.54 -46.26
N PHE A 685 59.32 -12.39 -45.68
CA PHE A 685 60.45 -11.60 -46.14
C PHE A 685 61.77 -12.33 -45.91
N GLN A 686 61.95 -12.95 -44.74
CA GLN A 686 63.13 -13.74 -44.43
C GLN A 686 63.25 -14.97 -45.34
N ALA A 687 62.15 -15.67 -45.60
CA ALA A 687 62.13 -16.79 -46.53
C ALA A 687 62.50 -16.37 -47.96
N ARG A 688 62.11 -15.17 -48.40
CA ARG A 688 62.36 -14.67 -49.76
C ARG A 688 63.75 -14.09 -49.96
N TYR A 689 64.30 -13.40 -48.97
CA TYR A 689 65.54 -12.63 -49.11
C TYR A 689 66.71 -13.14 -48.24
N GLY A 690 66.52 -14.21 -47.47
CA GLY A 690 67.56 -14.86 -46.65
C GLY A 690 68.05 -14.03 -45.45
N LYS A 691 67.44 -12.87 -45.19
CA LYS A 691 67.77 -11.95 -44.10
C LYS A 691 66.50 -11.40 -43.47
N PRO A 692 66.50 -11.07 -42.16
CA PRO A 692 65.35 -10.44 -41.52
C PRO A 692 65.06 -9.07 -42.14
N MET A 693 63.80 -8.65 -42.05
CA MET A 693 63.37 -7.33 -42.51
C MET A 693 64.05 -6.25 -41.64
N GLY A 694 64.79 -5.34 -42.26
CA GLY A 694 65.50 -4.26 -41.58
C GLY A 694 64.55 -3.26 -40.91
N THR A 695 65.03 -2.58 -39.87
CA THR A 695 64.28 -1.55 -39.14
C THR A 695 64.04 -0.28 -39.94
N ASP A 696 64.78 -0.10 -41.04
CA ASP A 696 64.62 0.93 -42.06
C ASP A 696 63.46 0.67 -43.04
N ASN A 697 62.83 -0.51 -42.96
CA ASN A 697 61.66 -0.83 -43.76
C ASN A 697 60.45 0.01 -43.35
N ILE A 698 59.99 0.88 -44.25
CA ILE A 698 58.90 1.84 -44.02
C ILE A 698 57.60 1.14 -43.60
N TRP A 699 57.29 -0.04 -44.15
CA TRP A 699 56.07 -0.78 -43.78
C TRP A 699 56.18 -1.33 -42.35
N LEU A 700 57.32 -1.95 -42.01
CA LEU A 700 57.56 -2.47 -40.67
C LEU A 700 57.54 -1.36 -39.62
N ALA A 701 58.23 -0.25 -39.89
CA ALA A 701 58.24 0.91 -39.03
C ALA A 701 56.82 1.46 -38.78
N GLY A 702 55.99 1.54 -39.83
CA GLY A 702 54.60 1.98 -39.72
C GLY A 702 53.72 1.03 -38.89
N ARG A 703 53.84 -0.29 -39.07
CA ARG A 703 53.08 -1.28 -38.29
C ARG A 703 53.53 -1.34 -36.82
N LEU A 704 54.84 -1.23 -36.56
CA LEU A 704 55.37 -1.16 -35.20
C LEU A 704 54.89 0.12 -34.48
N ALA A 705 54.83 1.25 -35.17
CA ALA A 705 54.27 2.48 -34.63
C ALA A 705 52.79 2.34 -34.28
N GLU A 706 51.99 1.66 -35.10
CA GLU A 706 50.58 1.36 -34.82
C GLU A 706 50.42 0.47 -33.58
N THR A 707 51.16 -0.63 -33.48
CA THR A 707 51.16 -1.50 -32.29
C THR A 707 51.58 -0.73 -31.03
N THR A 708 52.55 0.18 -31.14
CA THR A 708 52.99 1.04 -30.04
C THR A 708 51.90 2.00 -29.60
N ALA A 709 51.17 2.62 -30.53
CA ALA A 709 50.04 3.50 -30.22
C ALA A 709 48.91 2.73 -29.54
N LEU A 710 48.53 1.55 -30.05
CA LEU A 710 47.51 0.69 -29.43
C LEU A 710 47.90 0.28 -28.01
N ASN A 711 49.17 -0.06 -27.77
CA ASN A 711 49.65 -0.37 -26.42
C ASN A 711 49.57 0.85 -25.48
N LYS A 712 49.94 2.04 -25.95
CA LYS A 712 49.81 3.28 -25.15
C LYS A 712 48.36 3.56 -24.79
N VAL A 713 47.45 3.42 -25.75
CA VAL A 713 46.00 3.58 -25.52
C VAL A 713 45.50 2.55 -24.51
N LEU A 714 45.83 1.27 -24.67
CA LEU A 714 45.39 0.22 -23.74
C LEU A 714 45.95 0.42 -22.32
N ILE A 715 47.22 0.82 -22.18
CA ILE A 715 47.82 1.15 -20.88
C ILE A 715 47.11 2.37 -20.26
N ALA A 716 46.83 3.41 -21.05
CA ALA A 716 46.11 4.58 -20.56
C ALA A 716 44.67 4.23 -20.15
N LEU A 717 44.01 3.34 -20.88
CA LEU A 717 42.71 2.78 -20.51
C LEU A 717 42.78 1.99 -19.21
N ASP A 718 43.81 1.17 -19.00
CA ASP A 718 44.03 0.41 -17.76
C ASP A 718 44.31 1.37 -16.57
N GLN A 719 45.04 2.47 -16.78
CA GLN A 719 45.29 3.49 -15.75
C GLN A 719 44.04 4.27 -15.34
N ILE A 720 43.08 4.46 -16.24
CA ILE A 720 41.78 5.06 -15.91
C ILE A 720 40.73 4.02 -15.49
N SER A 721 41.03 2.72 -15.59
CA SER A 721 40.16 1.63 -15.15
C SER A 721 40.82 0.86 -14.01
N VAL A 722 40.85 1.48 -12.83
CA VAL A 722 41.45 0.87 -11.63
C VAL A 722 40.71 -0.42 -11.26
N ARG A 723 41.39 -1.56 -11.37
CA ARG A 723 40.96 -2.87 -10.85
C ARG A 723 41.76 -3.21 -9.60
N ASP A 724 41.08 -3.43 -8.47
CA ASP A 724 41.68 -3.96 -7.24
C ASP A 724 40.96 -5.27 -6.89
N HIS A 725 41.69 -6.39 -6.83
CA HIS A 725 41.15 -7.74 -6.56
C HIS A 725 39.94 -8.18 -7.41
N GLY A 726 39.82 -7.69 -8.65
CA GLY A 726 38.69 -8.03 -9.54
C GLY A 726 37.43 -7.17 -9.33
N GLN A 727 37.46 -6.18 -8.45
CA GLN A 727 36.43 -5.15 -8.31
C GLN A 727 36.98 -3.75 -8.71
N MET A 728 36.11 -2.91 -9.28
CA MET A 728 36.45 -1.51 -9.57
C MET A 728 36.55 -0.72 -8.26
N ARG A 729 37.62 0.08 -8.10
CA ARG A 729 37.79 0.97 -6.94
C ARG A 729 37.78 2.43 -7.41
N ALA A 730 37.10 3.29 -6.65
CA ALA A 730 36.93 4.72 -6.94
C ALA A 730 38.26 5.45 -7.23
N ILE A 731 38.26 6.26 -8.31
CA ILE A 731 39.36 7.18 -8.61
C ILE A 731 39.31 8.34 -7.61
N ARG A 732 40.44 8.62 -6.93
CA ARG A 732 40.59 9.83 -6.11
C ARG A 732 40.35 11.06 -6.99
N GLY A 733 39.28 11.81 -6.71
CA GLY A 733 38.97 13.06 -7.41
C GLY A 733 40.02 14.15 -7.14
N ALA A 734 40.20 15.05 -8.11
CA ALA A 734 41.00 16.26 -7.92
C ALA A 734 40.36 17.11 -6.81
N GLY A 735 41.06 17.24 -5.67
CA GLY A 735 40.62 18.04 -4.52
C GLY A 735 40.70 17.35 -3.15
N ALA A 736 41.10 16.07 -3.06
CA ALA A 736 41.41 15.46 -1.76
C ALA A 736 42.82 15.88 -1.30
N PRO A 737 43.01 16.48 -0.11
CA PRO A 737 44.34 16.80 0.39
C PRO A 737 45.14 15.51 0.63
N ASP A 738 46.43 15.55 0.29
CA ASP A 738 47.38 14.48 0.60
C ASP A 738 47.47 14.30 2.12
N SER A 739 46.78 13.29 2.63
CA SER A 739 47.04 12.81 3.99
C SER A 739 48.29 11.93 3.88
N PRO A 740 49.39 12.23 4.60
CA PRO A 740 50.57 11.40 4.58
C PRO A 740 50.23 10.02 5.13
N ASP A 741 50.76 9.00 4.47
CA ASP A 741 50.77 7.61 4.91
C ASP A 741 51.16 7.54 6.39
N LEU A 742 50.25 7.06 7.24
CA LEU A 742 50.63 6.42 8.49
C LEU A 742 51.02 4.98 8.15
N GLY A 743 52.27 4.83 7.72
CA GLY A 743 52.96 3.55 7.78
C GLY A 743 53.22 3.15 9.23
N GLY A 744 52.78 1.93 9.55
CA GLY A 744 53.52 0.97 10.39
C GLY A 744 53.72 1.25 11.89
N GLY A 745 53.24 0.32 12.71
CA GLY A 745 53.91 -0.05 13.95
C GLY A 745 53.01 -0.21 15.18
N ALA A 746 52.89 -1.48 15.63
CA ALA A 746 52.30 -2.00 16.88
C ALA A 746 50.77 -2.07 16.98
#